data_AF-A0A2M6W4X0-F1
#
_entry.id   AF-A0A2M6W4X0-F1
#
_cell.length_a   1.000
_cell.length_b   1.000
_cell.length_c   1.000
_cell.angle_alpha   90.00
_cell.angle_beta   90.00
_cell.angle_gamma   90.00
#
_symmetry.space_group_name_H-M   'P 1'
#
loop_
_entity.id
_entity.type
_entity.pdbx_description
1 polymer ?
#
loop_
_entity_poly.entity_id
_entity_poly.type
_entity_poly.pdbx_seq_one_letter_code
_entity_poly.pdbx_strand_id
1 'polypeptide(L)'
;MTSSQKILGFLIIYSVLLVFPLSASALSAFDPHFIISDSQMRNNSNWSENDIQSFLQSKGSYLSKYSTVDVVDDKSKTAAGIIHSAAERYDIDPKVLLVTLQKEQSLIDDADPTSTQLDWATGYAVCDSCSTSDPKVLKHKGFATQVDDAAYTFDWYYKNKNAGNIKQMGVANSIDGTTVIPKTWATAFLYTYTPHLHGNENFWKIWQKWFSQNYPEGTLLKSASSSQIWLIQNGVKRKFDSLSALITRADPKLIITVPDTVLTAYGDGADIKLPNYSILKQNSNYYLLDYDTIRPFASYDVVKKLGYNPQEIVEVSATDISGYTTGKTITAEEYAPQGVIYKISDFSNQLYLVKNGVASPFLNEYVAKANYKDLTIETKTMADLKKMQISDQLINFKDGSLIKVAGSDDVYAIESGLKRKFESEKTFLVLGYSLSNVITVDRVSALMTPDGDLIYGDQAVDLSNLNLNSSSFAGDLAVNVKDLFGSKLPAYIVADYPSGQVISGKNIDTSRSIASFVKVLVANEVLAQGLDLNKTTVYETAKYNDDGYTISIANGAILKNKDILNAMLIGSYNNLSNATVGAVGLTNAQMVVKINARLKDWGADKTKITDTSGLDAGNVSTARDLLKIFTYITDQNTSLRTIMGKKRHDFYAGKQFSIVHTNSMSFDNVDYKVIATKTGFTDEAQSVLYLLIQSKKTNKWYSIVTLGDPNYANRFVESAQIAKWIANK
;
A
#
# COMPACT_ATOMS: atom_id res chain seq x y z
N MET A 1 51.32 -28.84 -49.48
CA MET A 1 50.68 -30.07 -48.94
C MET A 1 51.00 -30.17 -47.46
N THR A 2 49.96 -30.32 -46.64
CA THR A 2 49.89 -30.99 -45.31
C THR A 2 50.88 -30.55 -44.21
N SER A 3 50.42 -29.88 -43.14
CA SER A 3 49.85 -30.48 -41.89
C SER A 3 50.93 -31.23 -41.09
N SER A 4 51.14 -31.12 -39.78
CA SER A 4 50.45 -30.55 -38.61
C SER A 4 51.47 -30.67 -37.46
N GLN A 5 51.52 -29.75 -36.50
CA GLN A 5 51.61 -30.13 -35.08
C GLN A 5 51.40 -28.91 -34.17
N LYS A 6 50.38 -29.03 -33.32
CA LYS A 6 49.98 -28.06 -32.29
C LYS A 6 50.81 -28.30 -31.02
N ILE A 7 51.33 -27.23 -30.43
CA ILE A 7 51.89 -27.24 -29.07
C ILE A 7 50.84 -26.65 -28.12
N LEU A 8 50.63 -27.38 -27.03
CA LEU A 8 49.70 -27.13 -25.95
C LEU A 8 50.25 -26.03 -25.02
N GLY A 9 49.54 -24.91 -24.89
CA GLY A 9 49.84 -23.85 -23.92
C GLY A 9 48.63 -23.63 -23.02
N PHE A 10 48.74 -24.03 -21.75
CA PHE A 10 47.76 -23.78 -20.70
C PHE A 10 47.79 -22.31 -20.28
N LEU A 11 46.68 -21.59 -20.45
CA LEU A 11 46.45 -20.28 -19.84
C LEU A 11 45.08 -20.34 -19.16
N ILE A 12 45.11 -20.49 -17.84
CA ILE A 12 43.92 -20.52 -16.98
C ILE A 12 43.49 -19.07 -16.76
N ILE A 13 42.42 -18.65 -17.44
CA ILE A 13 41.68 -17.43 -17.15
C ILE A 13 40.46 -17.85 -16.33
N TYR A 14 40.43 -17.45 -15.06
CA TYR A 14 39.24 -17.55 -14.21
C TYR A 14 38.27 -16.43 -14.60
N SER A 15 37.32 -16.74 -15.48
CA SER A 15 36.11 -15.93 -15.69
C SER A 15 34.97 -16.52 -14.85
N VAL A 16 34.76 -15.95 -13.67
CA VAL A 16 33.54 -16.20 -12.87
C VAL A 16 32.39 -15.46 -13.55
N LEU A 17 31.69 -16.14 -14.45
CA LEU A 17 30.37 -15.74 -14.92
C LEU A 17 29.37 -16.02 -13.79
N LEU A 18 29.07 -14.99 -12.99
CA LEU A 18 27.89 -14.95 -12.15
C LEU A 18 26.66 -14.84 -13.06
N VAL A 19 26.14 -15.99 -13.48
CA VAL A 19 24.80 -16.08 -14.07
C VAL A 19 23.81 -15.92 -12.94
N PHE A 20 23.30 -14.70 -12.74
CA PHE A 20 22.10 -14.50 -11.94
C PHE A 20 20.92 -15.13 -12.71
N PRO A 21 20.16 -16.05 -12.12
CA PRO A 21 18.89 -16.43 -12.71
C PRO A 21 17.99 -15.19 -12.71
N LEU A 22 17.64 -14.71 -13.91
CA LEU A 22 16.50 -13.83 -14.11
C LEU A 22 15.26 -14.58 -13.64
N SER A 23 14.87 -14.37 -12.38
CA SER A 23 13.56 -14.76 -11.89
C SER A 23 12.53 -13.96 -12.67
N ALA A 24 11.87 -14.63 -13.62
CA ALA A 24 10.71 -14.06 -14.30
C ALA A 24 9.61 -13.81 -13.26
N SER A 25 9.35 -12.53 -12.98
CA SER A 25 8.29 -12.08 -12.10
C SER A 25 6.94 -12.48 -12.68
N ALA A 26 6.06 -13.06 -11.85
CA ALA A 26 4.65 -13.14 -12.18
C ALA A 26 4.07 -11.72 -12.03
N LEU A 27 3.93 -11.00 -13.15
CA LEU A 27 2.94 -9.92 -13.26
C LEU A 27 1.58 -10.47 -12.79
N SER A 28 0.66 -9.57 -12.39
CA SER A 28 -0.78 -9.89 -12.41
C SER A 28 -1.08 -10.69 -13.69
N ALA A 29 -1.81 -11.80 -13.59
CA ALA A 29 -2.09 -12.60 -14.76
C ALA A 29 -2.81 -11.69 -15.77
N PHE A 30 -2.27 -11.58 -16.99
CA PHE A 30 -2.86 -10.79 -18.06
C PHE A 30 -4.34 -11.16 -18.20
N ASP A 31 -5.23 -10.21 -17.95
CA ASP A 31 -6.67 -10.39 -18.18
C ASP A 31 -6.96 -10.00 -19.63
N PRO A 32 -7.20 -10.96 -20.54
CA PRO A 32 -7.46 -10.63 -21.93
C PRO A 32 -8.78 -9.87 -22.09
N HIS A 33 -9.66 -9.87 -21.08
CA HIS A 33 -10.91 -9.13 -21.07
C HIS A 33 -10.76 -7.65 -20.70
N PHE A 34 -9.62 -7.24 -20.15
CA PHE A 34 -9.38 -5.86 -19.70
C PHE A 34 -7.90 -5.48 -19.83
N ILE A 35 -7.59 -4.63 -20.81
CA ILE A 35 -6.23 -4.14 -21.04
C ILE A 35 -6.02 -2.77 -20.38
N ILE A 36 -6.83 -1.79 -20.74
CA ILE A 36 -6.87 -0.43 -20.15
C ILE A 36 -8.31 0.10 -20.14
N SER A 37 -8.56 1.13 -19.34
CA SER A 37 -9.84 1.85 -19.31
C SER A 37 -10.00 2.82 -20.48
N ASP A 38 -11.25 3.25 -20.72
CA ASP A 38 -11.55 4.32 -21.69
C ASP A 38 -10.94 5.67 -21.30
N SER A 39 -10.84 5.96 -20.00
CA SER A 39 -10.18 7.17 -19.52
C SER A 39 -8.67 7.13 -19.77
N GLN A 40 -8.03 5.96 -19.61
CA GLN A 40 -6.62 5.76 -19.92
C GLN A 40 -6.32 5.86 -21.42
N MET A 41 -7.33 5.66 -22.28
CA MET A 41 -7.20 5.83 -23.72
C MET A 41 -7.36 7.30 -24.18
N ARG A 42 -8.24 8.07 -23.53
CA ARG A 42 -8.71 9.39 -24.01
C ARG A 42 -8.16 10.59 -23.25
N ASN A 43 -7.58 10.43 -22.06
CA ASN A 43 -7.20 11.58 -21.22
C ASN A 43 -5.92 12.29 -21.67
N ASN A 44 -6.01 13.11 -22.73
CA ASN A 44 -4.86 13.84 -23.29
C ASN A 44 -4.39 15.04 -22.45
N SER A 45 -5.14 15.45 -21.42
CA SER A 45 -4.90 16.67 -20.63
C SER A 45 -3.68 16.65 -19.70
N ASN A 46 -2.99 15.51 -19.58
CA ASN A 46 -2.08 15.25 -18.47
C ASN A 46 -0.59 15.36 -18.80
N TRP A 47 -0.20 15.17 -20.07
CA TRP A 47 1.22 15.17 -20.49
C TRP A 47 1.44 16.23 -21.55
N SER A 48 2.20 17.26 -21.18
CA SER A 48 2.71 18.26 -22.11
C SER A 48 3.79 17.67 -23.03
N GLU A 49 4.15 18.40 -24.10
CA GLU A 49 5.31 18.06 -24.93
C GLU A 49 6.58 17.86 -24.08
N ASN A 50 6.76 18.65 -23.02
CA ASN A 50 7.91 18.54 -22.12
C ASN A 50 7.90 17.25 -21.31
N ASP A 51 6.74 16.75 -20.90
CA ASP A 51 6.61 15.49 -20.15
C ASP A 51 6.98 14.30 -21.04
N ILE A 52 6.48 14.30 -22.28
CA ILE A 52 6.84 13.30 -23.29
C ILE A 52 8.35 13.35 -23.58
N GLN A 53 8.90 14.55 -23.78
CA GLN A 53 10.32 14.75 -24.02
C GLN A 53 11.19 14.24 -22.86
N SER A 54 10.79 14.52 -21.61
CA SER A 54 11.47 14.06 -20.41
C SER A 54 11.40 12.54 -20.26
N PHE A 55 10.24 11.95 -20.56
CA PHE A 55 10.07 10.50 -20.58
C PHE A 55 11.01 9.83 -21.59
N LEU A 56 11.06 10.31 -22.83
CA LEU A 56 11.97 9.78 -23.87
C LEU A 56 13.44 9.89 -23.45
N GLN A 57 13.84 11.00 -22.82
CA GLN A 57 15.19 11.17 -22.28
C GLN A 57 15.49 10.16 -21.16
N SER A 58 14.53 9.94 -20.24
CA SER A 58 14.70 8.98 -19.14
C SER A 58 14.89 7.54 -19.61
N LYS A 59 14.37 7.20 -20.80
CA LYS A 59 14.55 5.89 -21.44
C LYS A 59 15.85 5.76 -22.22
N GLY A 60 16.59 6.86 -22.40
CA GLY A 60 17.74 6.90 -23.31
C GLY A 60 17.34 6.73 -24.78
N SER A 61 16.08 7.02 -25.13
CA SER A 61 15.51 6.82 -26.47
C SER A 61 16.20 7.69 -27.51
N TYR A 62 16.42 7.16 -28.71
CA TYR A 62 16.79 7.96 -29.88
C TYR A 62 15.77 9.06 -30.17
N LEU A 63 14.48 8.79 -29.95
CA LEU A 63 13.39 9.74 -30.20
C LEU A 63 13.53 11.03 -29.38
N SER A 64 14.26 11.00 -28.25
CA SER A 64 14.53 12.20 -27.44
C SER A 64 15.33 13.28 -28.18
N LYS A 65 16.01 12.93 -29.29
CA LYS A 65 16.81 13.83 -30.12
C LYS A 65 16.31 13.90 -31.57
N TYR A 66 15.24 13.17 -31.87
CA TYR A 66 14.71 13.05 -33.22
C TYR A 66 13.70 14.16 -33.51
N SER A 67 13.73 14.67 -34.74
CA SER A 67 12.78 15.66 -35.25
C SER A 67 12.40 15.33 -36.69
N THR A 68 11.15 15.61 -37.05
CA THR A 68 10.61 15.42 -38.40
C THR A 68 9.54 16.46 -38.71
N VAL A 69 9.11 16.54 -39.97
CA VAL A 69 8.02 17.42 -40.42
C VAL A 69 6.67 16.87 -39.95
N ASP A 70 5.85 17.72 -39.34
CA ASP A 70 4.47 17.42 -38.92
C ASP A 70 3.52 17.35 -40.12
N VAL A 71 2.56 16.41 -40.08
CA VAL A 71 1.66 16.14 -41.20
C VAL A 71 0.55 17.18 -41.41
N VAL A 72 0.37 18.12 -40.48
CA VAL A 72 -0.70 19.13 -40.56
C VAL A 72 -0.19 20.53 -40.86
N ASP A 73 0.92 20.96 -40.23
CA ASP A 73 1.42 22.33 -40.39
C ASP A 73 2.73 22.44 -41.19
N ASP A 74 3.25 21.32 -41.69
CA ASP A 74 4.50 21.20 -42.44
C ASP A 74 5.73 21.80 -41.72
N LYS A 75 5.68 21.96 -40.39
CA LYS A 75 6.80 22.45 -39.59
C LYS A 75 7.60 21.29 -39.02
N SER A 76 8.92 21.49 -38.92
CA SER A 76 9.79 20.58 -38.18
C SER A 76 9.48 20.63 -36.69
N LYS A 77 9.10 19.49 -36.11
CA LYS A 77 8.85 19.31 -34.67
C LYS A 77 9.69 18.16 -34.12
N THR A 78 9.94 18.19 -32.81
CA THR A 78 10.55 17.06 -32.10
C THR A 78 9.60 15.84 -32.14
N ALA A 79 10.11 14.63 -31.91
CA ALA A 79 9.27 13.45 -31.76
C ALA A 79 8.21 13.64 -30.65
N ALA A 80 8.60 14.30 -29.56
CA ALA A 80 7.69 14.64 -28.47
C ALA A 80 6.57 15.60 -28.93
N GLY A 81 6.90 16.62 -29.71
CA GLY A 81 5.93 17.57 -30.26
C GLY A 81 4.98 16.96 -31.28
N ILE A 82 5.45 16.00 -32.08
CA ILE A 82 4.61 15.20 -32.98
C ILE A 82 3.61 14.35 -32.18
N ILE A 83 4.08 13.60 -31.17
CA ILE A 83 3.22 12.78 -30.31
C ILE A 83 2.18 13.64 -29.59
N HIS A 84 2.61 14.76 -29.02
CA HIS A 84 1.72 15.72 -28.35
C HIS A 84 0.65 16.28 -29.30
N SER A 85 1.07 16.75 -30.48
CA SER A 85 0.15 17.33 -31.47
C SER A 85 -0.92 16.33 -31.92
N ALA A 86 -0.54 15.06 -32.15
CA ALA A 86 -1.48 14.01 -32.52
C ALA A 86 -2.44 13.65 -31.36
N ALA A 87 -1.92 13.52 -30.14
CA ALA A 87 -2.69 13.25 -28.93
C ALA A 87 -3.76 14.33 -28.66
N GLU A 88 -3.38 15.62 -28.76
CA GLU A 88 -4.31 16.74 -28.60
C GLU A 88 -5.39 16.74 -29.68
N ARG A 89 -4.99 16.55 -30.94
CA ARG A 89 -5.88 16.62 -32.11
C ARG A 89 -6.99 15.57 -32.06
N TYR A 90 -6.69 14.37 -31.58
CA TYR A 90 -7.60 13.22 -31.62
C TYR A 90 -8.13 12.81 -30.25
N ASP A 91 -7.87 13.58 -29.19
CA ASP A 91 -8.32 13.24 -27.84
C ASP A 91 -7.86 11.83 -27.41
N ILE A 92 -6.56 11.55 -27.58
CA ILE A 92 -5.89 10.29 -27.20
C ILE A 92 -4.78 10.60 -26.19
N ASP A 93 -4.68 9.82 -25.12
CA ASP A 93 -3.60 9.96 -24.14
C ASP A 93 -2.24 9.65 -24.81
N PRO A 94 -1.25 10.57 -24.76
CA PRO A 94 0.06 10.34 -25.39
C PRO A 94 0.79 9.09 -24.86
N LYS A 95 0.48 8.64 -23.63
CA LYS A 95 1.00 7.38 -23.07
C LYS A 95 0.60 6.17 -23.92
N VAL A 96 -0.60 6.17 -24.52
CA VAL A 96 -1.05 5.11 -25.44
C VAL A 96 -0.15 5.05 -26.67
N LEU A 97 0.17 6.21 -27.24
CA LEU A 97 1.04 6.31 -28.42
C LEU A 97 2.47 5.84 -28.07
N LEU A 98 2.99 6.22 -26.90
CA LEU A 98 4.29 5.75 -26.41
C LEU A 98 4.32 4.22 -26.22
N VAL A 99 3.30 3.63 -25.59
CA VAL A 99 3.22 2.16 -25.48
C VAL A 99 3.12 1.51 -26.85
N THR A 100 2.35 2.09 -27.78
CA THR A 100 2.18 1.56 -29.14
C THR A 100 3.51 1.57 -29.91
N LEU A 101 4.24 2.69 -29.90
CA LEU A 101 5.56 2.80 -30.51
C LEU A 101 6.54 1.75 -29.98
N GLN A 102 6.49 1.46 -28.67
CA GLN A 102 7.32 0.42 -28.07
C GLN A 102 6.88 -0.98 -28.46
N LYS A 103 5.59 -1.25 -28.37
CA LYS A 103 5.03 -2.57 -28.65
C LYS A 103 5.27 -2.98 -30.09
N GLU A 104 5.17 -2.03 -31.03
CA GLU A 104 5.22 -2.29 -32.47
C GLU A 104 6.65 -2.27 -33.02
N GLN A 105 7.50 -1.34 -32.57
CA GLN A 105 8.84 -1.15 -33.16
C GLN A 105 9.97 -0.98 -32.12
N SER A 106 9.69 -1.18 -30.83
CA SER A 106 10.65 -1.01 -29.72
C SER A 106 11.31 0.38 -29.64
N LEU A 107 10.70 1.39 -30.24
CA LEU A 107 11.33 2.71 -30.46
C LEU A 107 11.61 3.53 -29.19
N ILE A 108 10.94 3.22 -28.07
CA ILE A 108 11.10 4.01 -26.84
C ILE A 108 12.35 3.59 -26.07
N ASP A 109 12.64 2.29 -26.00
CA ASP A 109 13.83 1.77 -25.30
C ASP A 109 15.05 1.60 -26.25
N ASP A 110 14.90 1.95 -27.53
CA ASP A 110 15.96 1.85 -28.55
C ASP A 110 16.74 3.17 -28.72
N ALA A 111 18.06 3.09 -28.58
CA ALA A 111 18.98 4.22 -28.72
C ALA A 111 19.49 4.41 -30.16
N ASP A 112 19.29 3.43 -31.05
CA ASP A 112 19.78 3.44 -32.44
C ASP A 112 18.81 2.70 -33.40
N PRO A 113 17.56 3.21 -33.57
CA PRO A 113 16.57 2.57 -34.39
C PRO A 113 16.87 2.70 -35.89
N THR A 114 16.51 1.68 -36.64
CA THR A 114 16.59 1.69 -38.10
C THR A 114 15.59 2.66 -38.73
N SER A 115 15.86 3.12 -39.95
CA SER A 115 14.92 3.93 -40.71
C SER A 115 13.58 3.22 -40.93
N THR A 116 13.59 1.89 -41.04
CA THR A 116 12.36 1.09 -41.19
C THR A 116 11.50 1.12 -39.94
N GLN A 117 12.10 1.08 -38.74
CA GLN A 117 11.35 1.24 -37.49
C GLN A 117 10.66 2.61 -37.44
N LEU A 118 11.34 3.68 -37.86
CA LEU A 118 10.76 5.03 -37.93
C LEU A 118 9.68 5.15 -39.00
N ASP A 119 9.87 4.51 -40.15
CA ASP A 119 8.93 4.52 -41.28
C ASP A 119 7.59 3.84 -40.95
N TRP A 120 7.60 2.84 -40.05
CA TRP A 120 6.44 2.03 -39.67
C TRP A 120 6.23 2.01 -38.15
N ALA A 121 6.45 3.18 -37.52
CA ALA A 121 6.61 3.35 -36.08
C ALA A 121 5.49 2.75 -35.21
N THR A 122 4.24 2.73 -35.69
CA THR A 122 3.08 2.19 -34.98
C THR A 122 2.52 0.93 -35.63
N GLY A 123 3.17 0.42 -36.67
CA GLY A 123 2.67 -0.72 -37.47
C GLY A 123 1.40 -0.42 -38.26
N TYR A 124 0.95 0.84 -38.29
CA TYR A 124 -0.31 1.20 -38.92
C TYR A 124 -0.30 0.86 -40.42
N ALA A 125 -1.43 0.28 -40.89
CA ALA A 125 -1.67 -0.21 -42.25
C ALA A 125 -0.82 -1.42 -42.71
N VAL A 126 0.08 -1.95 -41.86
CA VAL A 126 0.90 -3.13 -42.18
C VAL A 126 0.29 -4.37 -41.52
N CYS A 127 -0.58 -5.07 -42.25
CA CYS A 127 -1.11 -6.37 -41.84
C CYS A 127 -0.14 -7.53 -42.14
N ASP A 128 -0.37 -8.72 -41.57
CA ASP A 128 0.46 -9.93 -41.77
C ASP A 128 0.71 -10.31 -43.24
N SER A 129 -0.24 -9.98 -44.13
CA SER A 129 -0.14 -10.24 -45.57
C SER A 129 0.14 -8.99 -46.41
N CYS A 130 0.36 -7.84 -45.78
CA CYS A 130 0.54 -6.56 -46.47
C CYS A 130 2.00 -6.35 -46.90
N SER A 131 2.21 -5.78 -48.09
CA SER A 131 3.54 -5.35 -48.53
C SER A 131 3.75 -3.87 -48.23
N THR A 132 4.89 -3.53 -47.63
CA THR A 132 5.32 -2.14 -47.41
C THR A 132 5.66 -1.40 -48.71
N SER A 133 5.62 -2.09 -49.86
CA SER A 133 5.73 -1.51 -51.20
C SER A 133 4.38 -1.22 -51.87
N ASP A 134 3.25 -1.60 -51.26
CA ASP A 134 1.92 -1.30 -51.80
C ASP A 134 1.66 0.22 -51.73
N PRO A 135 1.29 0.90 -52.82
CA PRO A 135 0.95 2.33 -52.81
C PRO A 135 -0.06 2.74 -51.74
N LYS A 136 -1.01 1.85 -51.37
CA LYS A 136 -1.99 2.09 -50.31
C LYS A 136 -1.39 2.09 -48.91
N VAL A 137 -0.29 1.38 -48.72
CA VAL A 137 0.47 1.30 -47.46
C VAL A 137 1.53 2.41 -47.42
N LEU A 138 2.20 2.67 -48.55
CA LEU A 138 3.27 3.67 -48.69
C LEU A 138 2.85 5.09 -48.28
N LYS A 139 1.57 5.47 -48.44
CA LYS A 139 1.07 6.77 -48.01
C LYS A 139 1.11 6.98 -46.49
N HIS A 140 1.21 5.90 -45.72
CA HIS A 140 1.30 5.91 -44.26
C HIS A 140 2.75 5.87 -43.75
N LYS A 141 3.73 5.90 -44.66
CA LYS A 141 5.15 5.80 -44.34
C LYS A 141 5.65 7.07 -43.63
N GLY A 142 6.38 6.88 -42.54
CA GLY A 142 7.10 7.93 -41.82
C GLY A 142 6.57 8.16 -40.41
N PHE A 143 7.46 8.54 -39.49
CA PHE A 143 7.15 8.63 -38.05
C PHE A 143 5.93 9.52 -37.76
N ALA A 144 5.90 10.74 -38.31
CA ALA A 144 4.80 11.67 -38.06
C ALA A 144 3.45 11.14 -38.57
N THR A 145 3.44 10.55 -39.76
CA THR A 145 2.24 9.96 -40.35
C THR A 145 1.76 8.74 -39.55
N GLN A 146 2.66 7.85 -39.15
CA GLN A 146 2.33 6.67 -38.34
C GLN A 146 1.73 7.03 -36.97
N VAL A 147 2.29 8.05 -36.30
CA VAL A 147 1.78 8.53 -35.00
C VAL A 147 0.40 9.18 -35.17
N ASP A 148 0.25 10.03 -36.20
CA ASP A 148 -1.02 10.70 -36.52
C ASP A 148 -2.13 9.70 -36.86
N ASP A 149 -1.86 8.76 -37.76
CA ASP A 149 -2.81 7.74 -38.20
C ASP A 149 -3.24 6.83 -37.04
N ALA A 150 -2.32 6.45 -36.14
CA ALA A 150 -2.65 5.64 -34.98
C ALA A 150 -3.60 6.39 -34.03
N ALA A 151 -3.29 7.65 -33.70
CA ALA A 151 -4.13 8.50 -32.87
C ALA A 151 -5.51 8.72 -33.50
N TYR A 152 -5.54 9.07 -34.79
CA TYR A 152 -6.76 9.21 -35.58
C TYR A 152 -7.62 7.94 -35.53
N THR A 153 -6.99 6.78 -35.68
CA THR A 153 -7.71 5.49 -35.73
C THR A 153 -8.40 5.18 -34.42
N PHE A 154 -7.74 5.37 -33.28
CA PHE A 154 -8.37 5.16 -31.97
C PHE A 154 -9.56 6.10 -31.76
N ASP A 155 -9.42 7.39 -32.10
CA ASP A 155 -10.53 8.36 -32.03
C ASP A 155 -11.66 8.01 -33.01
N TRP A 156 -11.32 7.58 -34.22
CA TRP A 156 -12.29 7.13 -35.20
C TRP A 156 -13.11 5.96 -34.68
N TYR A 157 -12.50 5.00 -33.95
CA TYR A 157 -13.25 3.92 -33.32
C TYR A 157 -14.25 4.44 -32.28
N TYR A 158 -13.89 5.43 -31.46
CA TYR A 158 -14.83 6.04 -30.51
C TYR A 158 -16.03 6.70 -31.20
N LYS A 159 -15.78 7.36 -32.34
CA LYS A 159 -16.80 8.03 -33.16
C LYS A 159 -17.66 7.05 -33.96
N ASN A 160 -17.16 5.84 -34.25
CA ASN A 160 -17.78 4.88 -35.15
C ASN A 160 -18.03 3.52 -34.51
N LYS A 161 -18.27 3.44 -33.19
CA LYS A 161 -18.45 2.20 -32.40
C LYS A 161 -19.32 1.13 -33.06
N ASN A 162 -20.33 1.51 -33.84
CA ASN A 162 -21.27 0.59 -34.50
C ASN A 162 -20.78 0.06 -35.86
N ALA A 163 -19.58 0.43 -36.33
CA ALA A 163 -19.03 -0.07 -37.58
C ALA A 163 -18.72 -1.57 -37.47
N GLY A 164 -19.11 -2.34 -38.49
CA GLY A 164 -19.08 -3.81 -38.43
C GLY A 164 -17.68 -4.45 -38.34
N ASN A 165 -16.62 -3.69 -38.60
CA ASN A 165 -15.24 -4.13 -38.47
C ASN A 165 -14.64 -3.87 -37.07
N ILE A 166 -15.37 -3.21 -36.17
CA ILE A 166 -14.90 -2.89 -34.82
C ILE A 166 -15.40 -3.95 -33.84
N LYS A 167 -14.50 -4.46 -33.00
CA LYS A 167 -14.88 -5.38 -31.91
C LYS A 167 -15.68 -4.62 -30.86
N GLN A 168 -16.69 -5.28 -30.30
CA GLN A 168 -17.67 -4.64 -29.43
C GLN A 168 -17.39 -4.94 -27.95
N MET A 169 -17.56 -3.93 -27.09
CA MET A 169 -17.56 -4.09 -25.63
C MET A 169 -18.70 -5.02 -25.20
N GLY A 170 -18.43 -5.95 -24.28
CA GLY A 170 -19.40 -6.91 -23.77
C GLY A 170 -19.77 -8.05 -24.72
N VAL A 171 -19.20 -8.09 -25.92
CA VAL A 171 -19.47 -9.14 -26.92
C VAL A 171 -18.30 -10.11 -26.99
N ALA A 172 -18.60 -11.40 -27.03
CA ALA A 172 -17.59 -12.44 -27.18
C ALA A 172 -16.97 -12.42 -28.58
N ASN A 173 -15.63 -12.37 -28.63
CA ASN A 173 -14.83 -12.43 -29.84
C ASN A 173 -13.84 -13.61 -29.71
N SER A 174 -13.57 -14.31 -30.81
CA SER A 174 -12.47 -15.28 -30.84
C SER A 174 -11.19 -14.55 -31.26
N ILE A 175 -10.17 -14.57 -30.39
CA ILE A 175 -8.84 -13.97 -30.61
C ILE A 175 -7.81 -15.06 -30.36
N ASP A 176 -7.06 -15.46 -31.38
CA ASP A 176 -6.08 -16.56 -31.33
C ASP A 176 -6.65 -17.84 -30.67
N GLY A 177 -7.91 -18.18 -30.97
CA GLY A 177 -8.59 -19.35 -30.41
C GLY A 177 -9.11 -19.18 -28.97
N THR A 178 -8.88 -18.01 -28.34
CA THR A 178 -9.38 -17.67 -27.00
C THR A 178 -10.64 -16.81 -27.10
N THR A 179 -11.65 -17.13 -26.30
CA THR A 179 -12.86 -16.29 -26.19
C THR A 179 -12.56 -15.07 -25.32
N VAL A 180 -12.53 -13.90 -25.95
CA VAL A 180 -12.33 -12.61 -25.30
C VAL A 180 -13.62 -11.80 -25.33
N ILE A 181 -14.09 -11.39 -24.16
CA ILE A 181 -15.20 -10.45 -23.96
C ILE A 181 -14.60 -9.14 -23.44
N PRO A 182 -14.40 -8.11 -24.29
CA PRO A 182 -13.82 -6.84 -23.85
C PRO A 182 -14.71 -6.13 -22.83
N LYS A 183 -14.15 -5.72 -21.69
CA LYS A 183 -14.87 -5.01 -20.61
C LYS A 183 -14.93 -3.48 -20.81
N THR A 184 -14.10 -2.92 -21.68
CA THR A 184 -14.05 -1.49 -22.02
C THR A 184 -14.01 -1.30 -23.53
N TRP A 185 -14.39 -0.12 -24.01
CA TRP A 185 -14.24 0.20 -25.43
C TRP A 185 -12.77 0.25 -25.83
N ALA A 186 -11.91 0.82 -25.00
CA ALA A 186 -10.46 0.83 -25.18
C ALA A 186 -9.88 -0.58 -25.38
N THR A 187 -10.29 -1.56 -24.56
CA THR A 187 -9.86 -2.95 -24.74
C THR A 187 -10.36 -3.51 -26.08
N ALA A 188 -11.61 -3.23 -26.46
CA ALA A 188 -12.15 -3.67 -27.74
C ALA A 188 -11.41 -3.05 -28.94
N PHE A 189 -11.03 -1.78 -28.82
CA PHE A 189 -10.28 -1.03 -29.84
C PHE A 189 -8.85 -1.51 -29.97
N LEU A 190 -8.18 -1.85 -28.87
CA LEU A 190 -6.84 -2.46 -28.91
C LEU A 190 -6.85 -3.81 -29.64
N TYR A 191 -7.86 -4.65 -29.42
CA TYR A 191 -8.04 -5.88 -30.22
C TYR A 191 -8.53 -5.62 -31.65
N THR A 192 -9.14 -4.48 -31.93
CA THR A 192 -9.51 -4.09 -33.30
C THR A 192 -8.27 -3.63 -34.07
N TYR A 193 -7.37 -2.90 -33.41
CA TYR A 193 -6.12 -2.40 -33.96
C TYR A 193 -5.08 -3.53 -34.12
N THR A 194 -4.90 -4.36 -33.08
CA THR A 194 -4.01 -5.52 -33.07
C THR A 194 -4.83 -6.77 -32.74
N PRO A 195 -5.25 -7.58 -33.73
CA PRO A 195 -6.16 -8.71 -33.51
C PRO A 195 -5.48 -9.97 -32.94
N HIS A 196 -4.51 -9.79 -32.04
CA HIS A 196 -3.72 -10.88 -31.43
C HIS A 196 -3.63 -10.75 -29.91
N LEU A 197 -3.70 -11.87 -29.21
CA LEU A 197 -3.58 -11.95 -27.76
C LEU A 197 -2.19 -11.50 -27.30
N HIS A 198 -1.14 -12.01 -27.96
CA HIS A 198 0.24 -11.72 -27.59
C HIS A 198 0.61 -10.24 -27.72
N GLY A 199 0.18 -9.59 -28.80
CA GLY A 199 0.40 -8.15 -28.99
C GLY A 199 -0.26 -7.33 -27.87
N ASN A 200 -1.49 -7.67 -27.51
CA ASN A 200 -2.22 -6.99 -26.44
C ASN A 200 -1.67 -7.30 -25.04
N GLU A 201 -1.16 -8.51 -24.81
CA GLU A 201 -0.42 -8.84 -23.59
C GLU A 201 0.85 -7.99 -23.47
N ASN A 202 1.59 -7.79 -24.57
CA ASN A 202 2.77 -6.92 -24.60
C ASN A 202 2.40 -5.46 -24.34
N PHE A 203 1.33 -4.95 -24.96
CA PHE A 203 0.79 -3.62 -24.64
C PHE A 203 0.54 -3.49 -23.14
N TRP A 204 -0.21 -4.43 -22.58
CA TRP A 204 -0.56 -4.45 -21.17
C TRP A 204 0.69 -4.46 -20.29
N LYS A 205 1.66 -5.35 -20.54
CA LYS A 205 2.91 -5.43 -19.76
C LYS A 205 3.69 -4.12 -19.78
N ILE A 206 3.81 -3.49 -20.95
CA ILE A 206 4.51 -2.21 -21.11
C ILE A 206 3.77 -1.10 -20.36
N TRP A 207 2.44 -1.03 -20.51
CA TRP A 207 1.60 -0.09 -19.78
C TRP A 207 1.76 -0.25 -18.27
N GLN A 208 1.68 -1.48 -17.77
CA GLN A 208 1.87 -1.76 -16.35
C GLN A 208 3.25 -1.34 -15.85
N LYS A 209 4.29 -1.65 -16.62
CA LYS A 209 5.68 -1.32 -16.29
C LYS A 209 5.92 0.20 -16.23
N TRP A 210 5.28 0.98 -17.09
CA TRP A 210 5.60 2.41 -17.23
C TRP A 210 4.63 3.33 -16.51
N PHE A 211 3.35 2.96 -16.47
CA PHE A 211 2.27 3.88 -16.12
C PHE A 211 1.36 3.36 -15.01
N SER A 212 1.46 2.07 -14.64
CA SER A 212 0.77 1.52 -13.46
C SER A 212 1.63 1.55 -12.19
N GLN A 213 2.29 2.69 -11.94
CA GLN A 213 2.82 2.96 -10.60
C GLN A 213 1.64 3.25 -9.67
N ASN A 214 1.25 2.26 -8.87
CA ASN A 214 0.07 2.35 -7.99
C ASN A 214 0.27 3.32 -6.81
N TYR A 215 1.52 3.74 -6.54
CA TYR A 215 1.85 4.59 -5.40
C TYR A 215 2.65 5.84 -5.82
N PRO A 216 2.14 7.04 -5.52
CA PRO A 216 2.83 8.32 -5.66
C PRO A 216 4.23 8.36 -5.04
N GLU A 217 5.07 9.25 -5.56
CA GLU A 217 6.38 9.58 -4.99
C GLU A 217 6.26 9.98 -3.51
N GLY A 218 7.26 9.62 -2.72
CA GLY A 218 7.29 9.84 -1.27
C GLY A 218 6.52 8.80 -0.45
N THR A 219 5.86 7.82 -1.10
CA THR A 219 5.15 6.74 -0.39
C THR A 219 6.12 5.79 0.32
N LEU A 220 5.80 5.43 1.56
CA LEU A 220 6.50 4.38 2.30
C LEU A 220 5.81 3.04 2.12
N LEU A 221 6.52 2.05 1.58
CA LEU A 221 6.00 0.70 1.38
C LEU A 221 6.76 -0.31 2.24
N LYS A 222 6.05 -1.38 2.61
CA LYS A 222 6.57 -2.57 3.28
C LYS A 222 5.88 -3.80 2.70
N SER A 223 6.61 -4.90 2.51
CA SER A 223 6.00 -6.17 2.15
C SER A 223 5.33 -6.83 3.35
N ALA A 224 4.20 -7.51 3.14
CA ALA A 224 3.62 -8.41 4.14
C ALA A 224 4.59 -9.53 4.60
N SER A 225 5.58 -9.91 3.78
CA SER A 225 6.54 -10.98 4.08
C SER A 225 7.88 -10.49 4.65
N SER A 226 8.14 -9.18 4.65
CA SER A 226 9.42 -8.59 5.06
C SER A 226 9.25 -7.46 6.07
N SER A 227 10.22 -7.28 6.98
CA SER A 227 10.26 -6.12 7.89
C SER A 227 10.92 -4.88 7.29
N GLN A 228 11.50 -4.99 6.10
CA GLN A 228 12.18 -3.89 5.42
C GLN A 228 11.17 -2.82 4.98
N ILE A 229 11.60 -1.56 5.00
CA ILE A 229 10.79 -0.40 4.62
C ILE A 229 11.46 0.27 3.44
N TRP A 230 10.67 0.64 2.43
CA TRP A 230 11.14 1.30 1.23
C TRP A 230 10.43 2.65 1.04
N LEU A 231 11.18 3.66 0.62
CA LEU A 231 10.66 4.92 0.08
C LEU A 231 10.55 4.80 -1.43
N ILE A 232 9.38 5.09 -2.00
CA ILE A 232 9.23 5.30 -3.43
C ILE A 232 9.73 6.71 -3.75
N GLN A 233 10.74 6.80 -4.60
CA GLN A 233 11.34 8.06 -5.00
C GLN A 233 11.92 7.96 -6.41
N ASN A 234 11.56 8.87 -7.31
CA ASN A 234 12.03 8.96 -8.69
C ASN A 234 11.83 7.63 -9.45
N GLY A 235 10.66 7.00 -9.29
CA GLY A 235 10.31 5.72 -9.92
C GLY A 235 11.10 4.50 -9.43
N VAL A 236 11.94 4.62 -8.40
CA VAL A 236 12.66 3.52 -7.76
C VAL A 236 12.26 3.37 -6.29
N LYS A 237 12.54 2.19 -5.70
CA LYS A 237 12.38 1.95 -4.26
C LYS A 237 13.74 2.07 -3.56
N ARG A 238 13.83 2.91 -2.54
CA ARG A 238 15.03 3.11 -1.72
C ARG A 238 14.80 2.50 -0.34
N LYS A 239 15.60 1.50 0.05
CA LYS A 239 15.43 0.81 1.34
C LYS A 239 16.00 1.65 2.49
N PHE A 240 15.29 1.72 3.61
CA PHE A 240 15.87 2.25 4.86
C PHE A 240 16.66 1.15 5.59
N ASP A 241 17.93 1.40 5.90
CA ASP A 241 18.80 0.42 6.58
C ASP A 241 18.55 0.36 8.10
N SER A 242 17.94 1.40 8.68
CA SER A 242 17.67 1.44 10.12
C SER A 242 16.39 2.22 10.43
N LEU A 243 15.80 1.93 11.59
CA LEU A 243 14.68 2.70 12.13
C LEU A 243 15.07 4.17 12.35
N SER A 244 16.31 4.45 12.78
CA SER A 244 16.81 5.81 12.94
C SER A 244 16.86 6.58 11.61
N ALA A 245 17.27 5.93 10.52
CA ALA A 245 17.22 6.51 9.18
C ALA A 245 15.79 6.82 8.71
N LEU A 246 14.84 5.95 9.07
CA LEU A 246 13.42 6.14 8.78
C LEU A 246 12.82 7.32 9.56
N ILE A 247 12.86 7.29 10.89
CA ILE A 247 12.14 8.26 11.75
C ILE A 247 12.64 9.70 11.59
N THR A 248 13.88 9.88 11.14
CA THR A 248 14.47 11.21 10.89
C THR A 248 14.10 11.79 9.52
N ARG A 249 13.50 11.00 8.63
CA ARG A 249 13.08 11.42 7.27
C ARG A 249 11.57 11.33 7.03
N ALA A 250 10.90 10.37 7.66
CA ALA A 250 9.50 10.10 7.42
C ALA A 250 8.79 9.59 8.68
N ASP A 251 7.47 9.73 8.72
CA ASP A 251 6.64 9.23 9.82
C ASP A 251 6.32 7.73 9.58
N PRO A 252 6.72 6.80 10.47
CA PRO A 252 6.38 5.39 10.33
C PRO A 252 4.88 5.10 10.22
N LYS A 253 3.99 6.01 10.67
CA LYS A 253 2.54 5.88 10.49
C LYS A 253 2.10 5.92 9.03
N LEU A 254 2.94 6.43 8.13
CA LEU A 254 2.68 6.49 6.68
C LEU A 254 3.06 5.19 5.94
N ILE A 255 3.60 4.19 6.64
CA ILE A 255 3.97 2.91 6.01
C ILE A 255 2.71 2.16 5.55
N ILE A 256 2.70 1.78 4.28
CA ILE A 256 1.67 0.95 3.67
C ILE A 256 2.21 -0.47 3.51
N THR A 257 1.43 -1.45 3.94
CA THR A 257 1.76 -2.87 3.72
C THR A 257 1.18 -3.34 2.41
N VAL A 258 2.03 -3.85 1.52
CA VAL A 258 1.69 -4.29 0.18
C VAL A 258 2.15 -5.73 -0.08
N PRO A 259 1.57 -6.44 -1.07
CA PRO A 259 2.13 -7.69 -1.56
C PRO A 259 3.55 -7.51 -2.10
N ASP A 260 4.38 -8.56 -2.03
CA ASP A 260 5.73 -8.56 -2.61
C ASP A 260 5.75 -8.12 -4.07
N THR A 261 4.72 -8.50 -4.84
CA THR A 261 4.59 -8.17 -6.27
C THR A 261 4.55 -6.67 -6.54
N VAL A 262 4.02 -5.86 -5.62
CA VAL A 262 4.01 -4.39 -5.74
C VAL A 262 5.43 -3.84 -5.67
N LEU A 263 6.23 -4.29 -4.70
CA LEU A 263 7.61 -3.83 -4.56
C LEU A 263 8.50 -4.30 -5.70
N THR A 264 8.21 -5.43 -6.34
CA THR A 264 8.96 -5.90 -7.50
C THR A 264 8.73 -5.06 -8.76
N ALA A 265 7.69 -4.22 -8.80
CA ALA A 265 7.45 -3.29 -9.91
C ALA A 265 8.43 -2.11 -9.92
N TYR A 266 9.03 -1.79 -8.77
CA TYR A 266 10.01 -0.71 -8.64
C TYR A 266 11.44 -1.24 -8.75
N GLY A 267 12.25 -0.56 -9.56
CA GLY A 267 13.70 -0.79 -9.57
C GLY A 267 14.35 -0.42 -8.23
N ASP A 268 15.51 -0.97 -7.93
CA ASP A 268 16.23 -0.66 -6.69
C ASP A 268 16.99 0.68 -6.83
N GLY A 269 16.74 1.59 -5.89
CA GLY A 269 17.50 2.83 -5.71
C GLY A 269 18.55 2.70 -4.62
N ALA A 270 19.36 3.76 -4.43
CA ALA A 270 20.35 3.79 -3.36
C ALA A 270 19.71 3.71 -1.97
N ASP A 271 20.19 2.80 -1.14
CA ASP A 271 19.77 2.63 0.25
C ASP A 271 19.90 3.94 1.06
N ILE A 272 18.95 4.17 1.95
CA ILE A 272 18.94 5.28 2.91
C ILE A 272 19.57 4.79 4.20
N LYS A 273 20.88 5.01 4.31
CA LYS A 273 21.71 4.44 5.39
C LYS A 273 21.71 5.26 6.68
N LEU A 274 21.90 6.56 6.53
CA LEU A 274 22.26 7.46 7.64
C LEU A 274 21.04 8.26 8.13
N PRO A 275 20.85 8.47 9.44
CA PRO A 275 19.80 9.34 9.98
C PRO A 275 19.96 10.79 9.50
N ASN A 276 18.85 11.43 9.12
CA ASN A 276 18.88 12.82 8.66
C ASN A 276 19.37 13.74 9.77
N TYR A 277 20.03 14.84 9.41
CA TYR A 277 20.64 15.80 10.34
C TYR A 277 21.75 15.26 11.23
N SER A 278 22.28 14.06 10.93
CA SER A 278 23.50 13.55 11.57
C SER A 278 24.71 14.41 11.22
N ILE A 279 25.60 14.60 12.20
CA ILE A 279 26.94 15.14 11.95
C ILE A 279 27.83 13.97 11.55
N LEU A 280 28.31 14.00 10.31
CA LEU A 280 29.15 12.95 9.75
C LEU A 280 30.62 13.36 9.86
N LYS A 281 31.49 12.42 10.21
CA LYS A 281 32.94 12.62 10.19
C LYS A 281 33.59 11.65 9.22
N GLN A 282 34.37 12.20 8.29
CA GLN A 282 35.18 11.43 7.37
C GLN A 282 36.63 11.93 7.48
N ASN A 283 37.51 11.13 8.07
CA ASN A 283 38.87 11.55 8.41
C ASN A 283 38.87 12.83 9.28
N SER A 284 39.41 13.94 8.76
CA SER A 284 39.45 15.24 9.45
C SER A 284 38.30 16.18 9.04
N ASN A 285 37.44 15.76 8.12
CA ASN A 285 36.34 16.57 7.60
C ASN A 285 35.03 16.23 8.32
N TYR A 286 34.20 17.26 8.51
CA TYR A 286 32.90 17.15 9.19
C TYR A 286 31.82 17.65 8.26
N TYR A 287 30.67 16.99 8.26
CA TYR A 287 29.53 17.33 7.42
C TYR A 287 28.22 17.28 8.21
N LEU A 288 27.26 18.13 7.88
CA LEU A 288 25.86 17.95 8.27
C LEU A 288 25.14 17.21 7.15
N LEU A 289 24.50 16.08 7.46
CA LEU A 289 23.61 15.41 6.52
C LEU A 289 22.27 16.13 6.46
N ASP A 290 21.85 16.55 5.28
CA ASP A 290 20.59 17.25 5.02
C ASP A 290 19.90 16.58 3.82
N TYR A 291 19.09 15.57 4.13
CA TYR A 291 18.49 14.62 3.21
C TYR A 291 19.53 13.99 2.27
N ASP A 292 19.48 14.26 0.97
CA ASP A 292 20.44 13.73 0.00
C ASP A 292 21.61 14.71 -0.27
N THR A 293 21.81 15.68 0.62
CA THR A 293 22.92 16.64 0.58
C THR A 293 23.82 16.51 1.82
N ILE A 294 25.14 16.50 1.64
CA ILE A 294 26.12 16.67 2.72
C ILE A 294 26.67 18.09 2.70
N ARG A 295 26.60 18.79 3.82
CA ARG A 295 27.08 20.17 3.95
C ARG A 295 28.37 20.20 4.75
N PRO A 296 29.53 20.54 4.17
CA PRO A 296 30.78 20.54 4.90
C PRO A 296 30.78 21.64 5.98
N PHE A 297 31.33 21.37 7.16
CA PHE A 297 31.67 22.42 8.12
C PHE A 297 33.04 23.00 7.79
N ALA A 298 33.21 24.31 7.93
CA ALA A 298 34.49 24.96 7.69
C ALA A 298 35.61 24.46 8.62
N SER A 299 35.25 24.06 9.85
CA SER A 299 36.16 23.40 10.79
C SER A 299 35.38 22.70 11.91
N TYR A 300 36.07 21.86 12.70
CA TYR A 300 35.50 21.27 13.91
C TYR A 300 35.14 22.34 14.98
N ASP A 301 35.83 23.48 15.00
CA ASP A 301 35.48 24.58 15.91
C ASP A 301 34.10 25.16 15.59
N VAL A 302 33.69 25.16 14.30
CA VAL A 302 32.34 25.55 13.91
C VAL A 302 31.31 24.55 14.46
N VAL A 303 31.58 23.24 14.37
CA VAL A 303 30.71 22.19 14.93
C VAL A 303 30.46 22.44 16.43
N LYS A 304 31.52 22.69 17.20
CA LYS A 304 31.43 22.99 18.64
C LYS A 304 30.69 24.29 18.92
N LYS A 305 30.99 25.36 18.17
CA LYS A 305 30.37 26.69 18.39
C LYS A 305 28.87 26.66 18.15
N LEU A 306 28.40 25.83 17.21
CA LEU A 306 26.98 25.63 16.92
C LEU A 306 26.28 24.68 17.90
N GLY A 307 27.01 24.16 18.91
CA GLY A 307 26.44 23.43 20.02
C GLY A 307 26.19 21.94 19.77
N TYR A 308 26.71 21.37 18.68
CA TYR A 308 26.57 19.94 18.40
C TYR A 308 27.38 19.10 19.39
N ASN A 309 26.76 18.05 19.92
CA ASN A 309 27.40 17.16 20.88
C ASN A 309 28.40 16.22 20.17
N PRO A 310 29.67 16.15 20.61
CA PRO A 310 30.65 15.24 20.01
C PRO A 310 30.25 13.76 20.02
N GLN A 311 29.39 13.34 20.95
CA GLN A 311 28.88 11.96 21.03
C GLN A 311 27.84 11.63 19.93
N GLU A 312 27.31 12.64 19.24
CA GLU A 312 26.33 12.49 18.16
C GLU A 312 26.99 12.44 16.77
N ILE A 313 28.33 12.50 16.73
CA ILE A 313 29.10 12.44 15.49
C ILE A 313 29.19 10.99 15.00
N VAL A 314 28.72 10.77 13.78
CA VAL A 314 28.74 9.48 13.08
C VAL A 314 30.00 9.40 12.21
N GLU A 315 30.90 8.48 12.54
CA GLU A 315 32.06 8.17 11.69
C GLU A 315 31.59 7.46 10.41
N VAL A 316 32.06 7.93 9.25
CA VAL A 316 31.67 7.42 7.93
C VAL A 316 32.89 7.23 7.02
N SER A 317 32.80 6.25 6.14
CA SER A 317 33.77 6.01 5.07
C SER A 317 33.47 6.87 3.83
N ALA A 318 34.41 6.91 2.87
CA ALA A 318 34.16 7.56 1.57
C ALA A 318 32.99 6.94 0.80
N THR A 319 32.81 5.63 0.92
CA THR A 319 31.72 4.90 0.27
C THR A 319 30.36 5.15 0.92
N ASP A 320 30.33 5.53 2.20
CA ASP A 320 29.07 5.84 2.88
C ASP A 320 28.48 7.17 2.41
N ILE A 321 29.33 8.08 1.90
CA ILE A 321 28.92 9.42 1.46
C ILE A 321 28.97 9.65 -0.07
N SER A 322 29.43 8.68 -0.86
CA SER A 322 29.72 8.85 -2.30
C SER A 322 28.51 9.12 -3.20
N GLY A 323 27.28 8.95 -2.68
CA GLY A 323 26.03 9.22 -3.40
C GLY A 323 25.33 10.54 -3.01
N TYR A 324 25.88 11.30 -2.06
CA TYR A 324 25.27 12.55 -1.59
C TYR A 324 25.80 13.76 -2.38
N THR A 325 24.93 14.72 -2.63
CA THR A 325 25.32 16.00 -3.25
C THR A 325 26.07 16.85 -2.22
N THR A 326 27.18 17.47 -2.60
CA THR A 326 27.89 18.38 -1.69
C THR A 326 27.25 19.77 -1.72
N GLY A 327 26.75 20.22 -0.56
CA GLY A 327 26.12 21.53 -0.38
C GLY A 327 27.10 22.63 0.06
N LYS A 328 26.55 23.80 0.40
CA LYS A 328 27.33 24.95 0.88
C LYS A 328 28.01 24.67 2.22
N THR A 329 29.24 25.14 2.36
CA THR A 329 30.01 25.07 3.61
C THR A 329 29.34 25.87 4.73
N ILE A 330 29.20 25.27 5.90
CA ILE A 330 28.68 25.87 7.12
C ILE A 330 29.82 26.62 7.83
N THR A 331 29.61 27.91 8.11
CA THR A 331 30.59 28.78 8.78
C THR A 331 30.12 29.15 10.19
N ALA A 332 31.01 29.79 10.97
CA ALA A 332 30.73 30.22 12.34
C ALA A 332 29.69 31.36 12.48
N GLU A 333 29.22 31.89 11.35
CA GLU A 333 28.24 32.97 11.23
C GLU A 333 26.83 32.45 10.90
N GLU A 334 26.72 31.18 10.49
CA GLU A 334 25.45 30.59 10.12
C GLU A 334 24.59 30.29 11.36
N TYR A 335 23.42 30.92 11.43
CA TYR A 335 22.43 30.66 12.47
C TYR A 335 21.52 29.49 12.07
N ALA A 336 21.34 28.52 12.97
CA ALA A 336 20.47 27.35 12.80
C ALA A 336 20.66 26.61 11.45
N PRO A 337 21.75 25.82 11.27
CA PRO A 337 22.04 25.15 9.99
C PRO A 337 20.96 24.18 9.49
N GLN A 338 20.11 23.67 10.38
CA GLN A 338 18.96 22.83 10.05
C GLN A 338 17.76 23.65 9.52
N GLY A 339 17.73 24.95 9.82
CA GLY A 339 16.67 25.90 9.51
C GLY A 339 15.91 26.36 10.75
N VAL A 340 15.23 27.50 10.63
CA VAL A 340 14.30 28.03 11.63
C VAL A 340 13.08 28.61 10.92
N ILE A 341 11.89 28.54 11.54
CA ILE A 341 10.68 29.13 10.97
C ILE A 341 10.51 30.53 11.54
N TYR A 342 10.50 31.55 10.68
CA TYR A 342 10.15 32.91 11.08
C TYR A 342 8.66 33.15 10.86
N LYS A 343 7.98 33.60 11.90
CA LYS A 343 6.60 34.09 11.85
C LYS A 343 6.61 35.62 11.84
N ILE A 344 6.22 36.22 10.73
CA ILE A 344 6.31 37.67 10.55
C ILE A 344 5.05 38.36 11.09
N SER A 345 5.12 38.89 12.31
CA SER A 345 3.95 39.38 13.05
C SER A 345 3.30 40.62 12.44
N ASP A 346 4.08 41.46 11.75
CA ASP A 346 3.64 42.68 11.06
C ASP A 346 3.29 42.44 9.57
N PHE A 347 3.23 41.17 9.15
CA PHE A 347 2.83 40.79 7.78
C PHE A 347 1.94 39.55 7.79
N SER A 348 0.73 39.71 8.34
CA SER A 348 -0.32 38.68 8.39
C SER A 348 0.13 37.34 8.99
N ASN A 349 1.14 37.36 9.86
CA ASN A 349 1.74 36.15 10.44
C ASN A 349 2.32 35.18 9.39
N GLN A 350 2.70 35.65 8.20
CA GLN A 350 3.28 34.82 7.16
C GLN A 350 4.52 34.07 7.68
N LEU A 351 4.62 32.79 7.31
CA LEU A 351 5.72 31.92 7.72
C LEU A 351 6.79 31.86 6.61
N TYR A 352 8.06 31.88 7.04
CA TYR A 352 9.23 31.67 6.18
C TYR A 352 10.15 30.62 6.81
N LEU A 353 10.68 29.69 6.01
CA LEU A 353 11.83 28.91 6.42
C LEU A 353 13.07 29.77 6.19
N VAL A 354 13.81 30.06 7.24
CA VAL A 354 15.12 30.71 7.15
C VAL A 354 16.18 29.65 7.26
N LYS A 355 16.97 29.50 6.21
CA LYS A 355 18.07 28.55 6.13
C LYS A 355 19.16 29.11 5.23
N ASN A 356 20.43 29.03 5.64
CA ASN A 356 21.58 29.50 4.87
C ASN A 356 21.50 30.99 4.49
N GLY A 357 20.93 31.84 5.36
CA GLY A 357 20.72 33.27 5.10
C GLY A 357 19.66 33.59 4.04
N VAL A 358 18.93 32.56 3.57
CA VAL A 358 17.81 32.69 2.64
C VAL A 358 16.51 32.46 3.40
N ALA A 359 15.55 33.36 3.24
CA ALA A 359 14.20 33.23 3.74
C ALA A 359 13.26 32.80 2.60
N SER A 360 12.75 31.58 2.70
CA SER A 360 11.84 31.00 1.71
C SER A 360 10.41 30.99 2.24
N PRO A 361 9.46 31.66 1.57
CA PRO A 361 8.07 31.70 2.03
C PRO A 361 7.43 30.31 1.96
N PHE A 362 6.63 29.95 2.97
CA PHE A 362 5.76 28.79 2.87
C PHE A 362 4.55 29.09 1.99
N LEU A 363 4.11 28.10 1.20
CA LEU A 363 2.89 28.21 0.40
C LEU A 363 1.68 28.54 1.27
N ASN A 364 1.57 27.87 2.43
CA ASN A 364 0.59 28.14 3.47
C ASN A 364 1.09 27.58 4.82
N GLU A 365 0.37 27.87 5.91
CA GLU A 365 0.78 27.46 7.25
C GLU A 365 0.76 25.93 7.48
N TYR A 366 -0.05 25.19 6.73
CA TYR A 366 -0.16 23.73 6.85
C TYR A 366 1.12 23.04 6.37
N VAL A 367 1.79 23.59 5.36
CA VAL A 367 3.09 23.09 4.87
C VAL A 367 4.14 23.13 5.98
N ALA A 368 4.22 24.23 6.72
CA ALA A 368 5.18 24.37 7.82
C ALA A 368 4.94 23.30 8.90
N LYS A 369 3.67 23.09 9.28
CA LYS A 369 3.27 22.07 10.27
C LYS A 369 3.53 20.64 9.79
N ALA A 370 3.34 20.37 8.51
CA ALA A 370 3.50 19.04 7.92
C ALA A 370 4.96 18.65 7.72
N ASN A 371 5.77 19.56 7.15
CA ASN A 371 7.12 19.27 6.73
C ASN A 371 8.16 19.53 7.83
N TYR A 372 7.90 20.46 8.76
CA TYR A 372 8.90 21.02 9.67
C TYR A 372 8.39 21.12 11.12
N LYS A 373 7.61 20.13 11.57
CA LYS A 373 7.02 20.07 12.92
C LYS A 373 8.02 20.26 14.07
N ASP A 374 9.28 19.88 13.85
CA ASP A 374 10.34 19.89 14.87
C ASP A 374 11.19 21.17 14.83
N LEU A 375 10.99 22.05 13.84
CA LEU A 375 11.72 23.32 13.77
C LEU A 375 11.12 24.37 14.72
N THR A 376 12.01 25.16 15.32
CA THR A 376 11.60 26.27 16.19
C THR A 376 10.90 27.36 15.37
N ILE A 377 9.82 27.90 15.94
CA ILE A 377 9.13 29.08 15.38
C ILE A 377 9.55 30.31 16.18
N GLU A 378 10.16 31.28 15.49
CA GLU A 378 10.53 32.57 16.05
C GLU A 378 9.64 33.68 15.49
N THR A 379 9.04 34.49 16.37
CA THR A 379 8.31 35.68 15.95
C THR A 379 9.28 36.80 15.59
N LYS A 380 9.18 37.33 14.36
CA LYS A 380 10.03 38.39 13.82
C LYS A 380 9.20 39.44 13.08
N THR A 381 9.87 40.48 12.58
CA THR A 381 9.24 41.56 11.79
C THR A 381 9.73 41.58 10.34
N MET A 382 9.03 42.32 9.47
CA MET A 382 9.48 42.56 8.10
C MET A 382 10.85 43.25 8.04
N ALA A 383 11.22 44.04 9.06
CA ALA A 383 12.54 44.65 9.16
C ALA A 383 13.65 43.61 9.34
N ASP A 384 13.37 42.51 10.03
CA ASP A 384 14.31 41.40 10.18
C ASP A 384 14.43 40.58 8.89
N LEU A 385 13.30 40.33 8.22
CA LEU A 385 13.27 39.61 6.94
C LEU A 385 14.07 40.33 5.84
N LYS A 386 14.00 41.67 5.79
CA LYS A 386 14.75 42.51 4.82
C LYS A 386 16.27 42.43 4.96
N LYS A 387 16.79 41.92 6.08
CA LYS A 387 18.24 41.72 6.28
C LYS A 387 18.76 40.45 5.58
N MET A 388 17.86 39.65 5.01
CA MET A 388 18.16 38.34 4.42
C MET A 388 17.81 38.32 2.93
N GLN A 389 18.40 37.38 2.20
CA GLN A 389 17.96 37.11 0.84
C GLN A 389 16.57 36.45 0.91
N ILE A 390 15.57 37.00 0.21
CA ILE A 390 14.24 36.40 0.14
C ILE A 390 14.16 35.58 -1.15
N SER A 391 13.77 34.31 -1.02
CA SER A 391 13.53 33.42 -2.16
C SER A 391 12.20 33.73 -2.82
N ASP A 392 12.16 33.67 -4.15
CA ASP A 392 10.93 33.68 -4.96
C ASP A 392 10.23 32.32 -4.98
N GLN A 393 10.97 31.24 -4.72
CA GLN A 393 10.42 29.90 -4.60
C GLN A 393 9.66 29.69 -3.29
N LEU A 394 8.41 29.24 -3.42
CA LEU A 394 7.54 28.85 -2.32
C LEU A 394 7.86 27.44 -1.85
N ILE A 395 7.88 27.22 -0.54
CA ILE A 395 7.98 25.89 0.05
C ILE A 395 6.60 25.24 0.01
N ASN A 396 6.50 24.13 -0.71
CA ASN A 396 5.29 23.32 -0.81
C ASN A 396 5.34 22.09 0.12
N PHE A 397 4.22 21.38 0.26
CA PHE A 397 4.18 20.05 0.87
C PHE A 397 5.23 19.14 0.23
N LYS A 398 5.84 18.28 1.04
CA LYS A 398 6.77 17.27 0.53
C LYS A 398 6.02 16.15 -0.20
N ASP A 399 6.70 15.48 -1.11
CA ASP A 399 6.18 14.27 -1.75
C ASP A 399 5.76 13.23 -0.70
N GLY A 400 4.64 12.57 -0.97
CA GLY A 400 4.00 11.61 -0.06
C GLY A 400 3.13 12.26 1.03
N SER A 401 3.04 13.60 1.08
CA SER A 401 2.06 14.28 1.94
C SER A 401 0.65 13.96 1.46
N LEU A 402 -0.28 13.75 2.40
CA LEU A 402 -1.68 13.50 2.09
C LEU A 402 -2.52 14.67 2.56
N ILE A 403 -3.36 15.23 1.68
CA ILE A 403 -4.22 16.36 2.01
C ILE A 403 -5.69 16.08 1.66
N LYS A 404 -6.61 16.70 2.40
CA LYS A 404 -8.06 16.73 2.11
C LYS A 404 -8.55 18.17 2.23
N VAL A 405 -9.44 18.57 1.34
CA VAL A 405 -10.01 19.92 1.37
C VAL A 405 -11.18 19.96 2.35
N ALA A 406 -11.20 20.95 3.24
CA ALA A 406 -12.28 21.13 4.21
C ALA A 406 -13.64 21.25 3.50
N GLY A 407 -14.58 20.39 3.87
CA GLY A 407 -15.91 20.33 3.26
C GLY A 407 -15.95 19.72 1.84
N SER A 408 -14.90 19.01 1.44
CA SER A 408 -14.88 18.09 0.29
C SER A 408 -14.60 16.69 0.79
N ASP A 409 -14.95 15.65 0.02
CA ASP A 409 -14.52 14.26 0.27
C ASP A 409 -13.27 13.87 -0.52
N ASP A 410 -12.76 14.79 -1.33
CA ASP A 410 -11.58 14.55 -2.15
C ASP A 410 -10.32 14.48 -1.29
N VAL A 411 -9.57 13.39 -1.47
CA VAL A 411 -8.26 13.18 -0.87
C VAL A 411 -7.20 13.23 -1.97
N TYR A 412 -6.03 13.76 -1.64
CA TYR A 412 -4.94 13.96 -2.59
C TYR A 412 -3.62 13.48 -1.98
N ALA A 413 -2.75 12.92 -2.80
CA ALA A 413 -1.34 12.77 -2.49
C ALA A 413 -0.55 13.89 -3.18
N ILE A 414 0.48 14.40 -2.51
CA ILE A 414 1.40 15.37 -3.09
C ILE A 414 2.54 14.63 -3.77
N GLU A 415 2.80 14.99 -5.02
CA GLU A 415 3.85 14.42 -5.85
C GLU A 415 4.40 15.48 -6.80
N SER A 416 5.70 15.73 -6.75
CA SER A 416 6.41 16.72 -7.58
C SER A 416 5.77 18.12 -7.51
N GLY A 417 5.27 18.50 -6.34
CA GLY A 417 4.60 19.78 -6.12
C GLY A 417 3.16 19.88 -6.65
N LEU A 418 2.61 18.78 -7.20
CA LEU A 418 1.23 18.65 -7.65
C LEU A 418 0.38 17.94 -6.59
N LYS A 419 -0.92 18.27 -6.51
CA LYS A 419 -1.90 17.50 -5.75
C LYS A 419 -2.60 16.52 -6.68
N ARG A 420 -2.27 15.24 -6.53
CA ARG A 420 -2.88 14.15 -7.29
C ARG A 420 -4.08 13.62 -6.55
N LYS A 421 -5.27 13.85 -7.09
CA LYS A 421 -6.52 13.40 -6.48
C LYS A 421 -6.63 11.88 -6.56
N PHE A 422 -7.00 11.21 -5.48
CA PHE A 422 -7.44 9.83 -5.58
C PHE A 422 -8.81 9.79 -6.25
N GLU A 423 -9.01 8.90 -7.22
CA GLU A 423 -10.26 8.77 -8.00
C GLU A 423 -11.50 8.73 -7.09
N SER A 424 -11.36 8.12 -5.92
CA SER A 424 -12.32 8.14 -4.84
C SER A 424 -11.60 7.94 -3.50
N GLU A 425 -12.25 8.30 -2.39
CA GLU A 425 -11.80 7.91 -1.05
C GLU A 425 -11.60 6.38 -0.97
N LYS A 426 -12.40 5.62 -1.71
CA LYS A 426 -12.24 4.18 -1.84
C LYS A 426 -10.92 3.77 -2.51
N THR A 427 -10.54 4.42 -3.60
CA THR A 427 -9.23 4.21 -4.24
C THR A 427 -8.09 4.51 -3.26
N PHE A 428 -8.19 5.59 -2.50
CA PHE A 428 -7.24 5.92 -1.42
C PHE A 428 -7.11 4.79 -0.39
N LEU A 429 -8.22 4.23 0.08
CA LEU A 429 -8.24 3.15 1.06
C LEU A 429 -7.76 1.81 0.50
N VAL A 430 -8.11 1.47 -0.76
CA VAL A 430 -7.69 0.23 -1.43
C VAL A 430 -6.18 0.18 -1.64
N LEU A 431 -5.58 1.34 -1.89
CA LEU A 431 -4.13 1.50 -1.92
C LEU A 431 -3.52 1.48 -0.50
N GLY A 432 -4.29 1.24 0.57
CA GLY A 432 -3.77 1.09 1.92
C GLY A 432 -3.35 2.38 2.61
N TYR A 433 -3.73 3.54 2.07
CA TYR A 433 -3.58 4.82 2.77
C TYR A 433 -4.62 4.97 3.90
N SER A 434 -4.32 5.82 4.89
CA SER A 434 -5.19 6.07 6.05
C SER A 434 -5.60 7.53 6.16
N LEU A 435 -6.90 7.79 6.38
CA LEU A 435 -7.44 9.12 6.62
C LEU A 435 -6.85 9.78 7.88
N SER A 436 -6.40 8.98 8.86
CA SER A 436 -5.74 9.52 10.06
C SER A 436 -4.41 10.23 9.76
N ASN A 437 -3.85 10.00 8.57
CA ASN A 437 -2.61 10.59 8.11
C ASN A 437 -2.85 11.79 7.16
N VAL A 438 -4.11 12.14 6.90
CA VAL A 438 -4.49 13.19 5.96
C VAL A 438 -4.58 14.54 6.66
N ILE A 439 -3.88 15.53 6.11
CA ILE A 439 -3.91 16.90 6.60
C ILE A 439 -5.12 17.60 5.98
N THR A 440 -6.05 18.04 6.81
CA THR A 440 -7.18 18.84 6.32
C THR A 440 -6.74 20.29 6.12
N VAL A 441 -6.89 20.79 4.89
CA VAL A 441 -6.54 22.16 4.49
C VAL A 441 -7.79 22.91 4.05
N ASP A 442 -7.79 24.24 4.18
CA ASP A 442 -8.88 25.05 3.64
C ASP A 442 -8.87 25.11 2.10
N ARG A 443 -9.99 25.54 1.50
CA ARG A 443 -10.16 25.60 0.04
C ARG A 443 -9.14 26.51 -0.65
N VAL A 444 -8.78 27.64 -0.06
CA VAL A 444 -7.83 28.59 -0.67
C VAL A 444 -6.44 27.99 -0.68
N SER A 445 -6.00 27.43 0.46
CA SER A 445 -4.70 26.74 0.56
C SER A 445 -4.58 25.57 -0.43
N ALA A 446 -5.66 24.81 -0.64
CA ALA A 446 -5.67 23.72 -1.61
C ALA A 446 -5.53 24.18 -3.07
N LEU A 447 -6.14 25.32 -3.43
CA LEU A 447 -6.06 25.90 -4.77
C LEU A 447 -4.65 26.43 -5.12
N MET A 448 -3.83 26.74 -4.11
CA MET A 448 -2.44 27.18 -4.31
C MET A 448 -1.50 26.05 -4.76
N THR A 449 -1.90 24.78 -4.61
CA THR A 449 -1.16 23.63 -5.14
C THR A 449 -1.82 23.19 -6.45
N PRO A 450 -1.12 23.17 -7.60
CA PRO A 450 -1.71 22.74 -8.88
C PRO A 450 -2.19 21.29 -8.83
N ASP A 451 -3.24 20.96 -9.61
CA ASP A 451 -3.72 19.59 -9.75
C ASP A 451 -2.75 18.74 -10.59
N GLY A 452 -2.64 17.45 -10.25
CA GLY A 452 -1.96 16.43 -11.05
C GLY A 452 -2.88 15.24 -11.35
N ASP A 453 -2.34 14.24 -12.05
CA ASP A 453 -3.08 13.06 -12.49
C ASP A 453 -3.87 12.38 -11.36
N LEU A 454 -5.08 11.92 -11.69
CA LEU A 454 -5.84 11.05 -10.80
C LEU A 454 -5.03 9.79 -10.44
N ILE A 455 -5.15 9.37 -9.18
CA ILE A 455 -4.62 8.09 -8.71
C ILE A 455 -5.76 7.08 -8.79
N TYR A 456 -5.52 5.96 -9.46
CA TYR A 456 -6.46 4.86 -9.61
C TYR A 456 -6.02 3.67 -8.76
N GLY A 457 -6.98 2.92 -8.22
CA GLY A 457 -6.72 1.60 -7.63
C GLY A 457 -6.66 0.55 -8.74
N ASP A 458 -5.76 -0.42 -8.60
CA ASP A 458 -5.59 -1.52 -9.56
C ASP A 458 -6.95 -2.17 -9.88
N GLN A 459 -7.35 -2.08 -11.16
CA GLN A 459 -8.68 -2.40 -11.64
C GLN A 459 -8.86 -3.93 -11.74
N ALA A 460 -9.38 -4.54 -10.68
CA ALA A 460 -10.00 -5.87 -10.73
C ALA A 460 -11.35 -5.95 -9.99
N VAL A 461 -11.93 -4.81 -9.62
CA VAL A 461 -13.21 -4.77 -8.90
C VAL A 461 -14.11 -3.74 -9.58
N ASP A 462 -15.27 -4.16 -10.06
CA ASP A 462 -16.33 -3.24 -10.51
C ASP A 462 -16.73 -2.34 -9.34
N LEU A 463 -16.32 -1.06 -9.41
CA LEU A 463 -16.41 -0.13 -8.30
C LEU A 463 -17.78 0.57 -8.21
N SER A 464 -18.66 0.38 -9.19
CA SER A 464 -19.87 1.18 -9.41
C SER A 464 -21.03 0.93 -8.43
N ASN A 465 -20.96 -0.12 -7.60
CA ASN A 465 -22.06 -0.53 -6.70
C ASN A 465 -21.71 -0.48 -5.20
N LEU A 466 -20.71 0.30 -4.79
CA LEU A 466 -20.13 0.25 -3.45
C LEU A 466 -20.45 1.50 -2.61
N ASN A 467 -21.41 1.38 -1.68
CA ASN A 467 -21.58 2.32 -0.56
C ASN A 467 -20.57 1.95 0.54
N LEU A 468 -19.53 2.76 0.74
CA LEU A 468 -18.44 2.52 1.70
C LEU A 468 -18.17 3.79 2.52
N ASN A 469 -18.02 3.64 3.85
CA ASN A 469 -17.60 4.70 4.77
C ASN A 469 -16.35 4.28 5.58
N SER A 470 -15.40 5.20 5.75
CA SER A 470 -14.35 5.45 6.78
C SER A 470 -13.73 4.38 7.72
N SER A 471 -14.01 3.08 7.62
CA SER A 471 -13.50 2.07 8.57
C SER A 471 -13.19 0.68 7.95
N SER A 472 -13.01 0.61 6.63
CA SER A 472 -13.09 -0.67 5.91
C SER A 472 -11.82 -1.53 5.98
N PHE A 473 -11.97 -2.67 6.65
CA PHE A 473 -11.13 -3.86 6.58
C PHE A 473 -11.33 -4.53 5.20
N ALA A 474 -10.34 -5.20 4.61
CA ALA A 474 -10.53 -5.82 3.26
C ALA A 474 -11.67 -6.86 3.26
N GLY A 475 -11.99 -7.40 4.43
CA GLY A 475 -13.16 -8.23 4.65
C GLY A 475 -14.49 -7.49 4.55
N ASP A 476 -14.57 -6.16 4.51
CA ASP A 476 -15.81 -5.37 4.40
C ASP A 476 -16.27 -5.14 2.97
N LEU A 477 -15.44 -5.51 2.00
CA LEU A 477 -15.76 -5.37 0.59
C LEU A 477 -17.04 -6.18 0.28
N ALA A 478 -18.05 -5.51 -0.26
CA ALA A 478 -19.27 -6.14 -0.78
C ALA A 478 -18.98 -6.87 -2.10
N VAL A 479 -18.09 -7.86 -2.06
CA VAL A 479 -17.81 -8.79 -3.16
C VAL A 479 -18.74 -9.97 -2.98
N ASN A 480 -19.25 -10.51 -4.08
CA ASN A 480 -19.90 -11.82 -4.06
C ASN A 480 -18.85 -12.88 -3.69
N VAL A 481 -18.78 -13.22 -2.40
CA VAL A 481 -17.85 -14.21 -1.88
C VAL A 481 -18.36 -15.58 -2.25
N LYS A 482 -17.64 -16.26 -3.14
CA LYS A 482 -17.96 -17.63 -3.53
C LYS A 482 -17.68 -18.57 -2.38
N ASP A 483 -18.59 -19.53 -2.18
CA ASP A 483 -18.36 -20.68 -1.32
C ASP A 483 -17.49 -21.70 -2.08
N LEU A 484 -16.17 -21.53 -2.00
CA LEU A 484 -15.20 -22.41 -2.67
C LEU A 484 -15.00 -23.75 -1.96
N PHE A 485 -15.38 -23.84 -0.68
CA PHE A 485 -15.29 -25.07 0.10
C PHE A 485 -16.57 -25.92 0.02
N GLY A 486 -17.73 -25.29 -0.16
CA GLY A 486 -19.04 -25.94 -0.16
C GLY A 486 -19.53 -26.31 1.26
N SER A 487 -19.39 -25.39 2.21
CA SER A 487 -19.68 -25.68 3.63
C SER A 487 -21.17 -25.92 3.91
N LYS A 488 -21.46 -26.90 4.77
CA LYS A 488 -22.78 -27.17 5.33
C LYS A 488 -23.13 -26.25 6.51
N LEU A 489 -22.13 -25.58 7.08
CA LEU A 489 -22.34 -24.60 8.15
C LEU A 489 -23.32 -23.50 7.70
N PRO A 490 -24.14 -22.95 8.63
CA PRO A 490 -25.03 -21.85 8.30
C PRO A 490 -24.30 -20.58 7.87
N ALA A 491 -23.15 -20.25 8.47
CA ALA A 491 -22.26 -19.19 7.99
C ALA A 491 -20.79 -19.52 8.30
N TYR A 492 -19.90 -19.16 7.39
CA TYR A 492 -18.46 -19.22 7.62
C TYR A 492 -17.71 -18.26 6.70
N ILE A 493 -16.51 -17.89 7.09
CA ILE A 493 -15.60 -17.07 6.28
C ILE A 493 -14.15 -17.53 6.49
N VAL A 494 -13.38 -17.53 5.40
CA VAL A 494 -11.95 -17.82 5.36
C VAL A 494 -11.28 -16.65 4.66
N ALA A 495 -10.24 -16.09 5.26
CA ALA A 495 -9.52 -14.95 4.72
C ALA A 495 -8.01 -15.06 4.93
N ASP A 496 -7.27 -14.41 4.04
CA ASP A 496 -5.84 -14.16 4.20
C ASP A 496 -5.60 -13.24 5.41
N TYR A 497 -4.52 -13.51 6.15
CA TYR A 497 -4.17 -12.76 7.35
C TYR A 497 -2.79 -12.09 7.20
N PRO A 498 -2.62 -10.82 7.63
CA PRO A 498 -3.59 -9.98 8.32
C PRO A 498 -4.47 -9.14 7.38
N SER A 499 -4.31 -9.28 6.06
CA SER A 499 -4.98 -8.41 5.08
C SER A 499 -6.50 -8.42 5.22
N GLY A 500 -7.09 -9.53 5.63
CA GLY A 500 -8.54 -9.70 5.72
C GLY A 500 -9.19 -10.00 4.38
N GLN A 501 -8.41 -10.20 3.31
CA GLN A 501 -8.94 -10.52 2.00
C GLN A 501 -9.70 -11.84 2.04
N VAL A 502 -11.01 -11.78 1.79
CA VAL A 502 -11.87 -12.96 1.86
C VAL A 502 -11.55 -13.91 0.70
N ILE A 503 -11.21 -15.15 1.04
CA ILE A 503 -10.89 -16.21 0.07
C ILE A 503 -12.14 -17.02 -0.25
N SER A 504 -12.95 -17.32 0.77
CA SER A 504 -14.16 -18.13 0.65
C SER A 504 -15.10 -17.86 1.80
N GLY A 505 -16.39 -18.07 1.60
CA GLY A 505 -17.37 -17.91 2.66
C GLY A 505 -18.79 -18.15 2.20
N LYS A 506 -19.69 -18.24 3.17
CA LYS A 506 -21.12 -18.44 2.98
C LYS A 506 -21.86 -17.63 4.04
N ASN A 507 -22.92 -16.93 3.63
CA ASN A 507 -23.78 -16.15 4.52
C ASN A 507 -22.99 -15.21 5.46
N ILE A 508 -21.91 -14.62 4.93
CA ILE A 508 -20.91 -13.93 5.75
C ILE A 508 -21.43 -12.66 6.41
N ASP A 509 -22.50 -12.09 5.87
CA ASP A 509 -23.20 -10.91 6.38
C ASP A 509 -24.46 -11.24 7.20
N THR A 510 -24.76 -12.52 7.42
CA THR A 510 -25.92 -12.93 8.20
C THR A 510 -25.65 -12.74 9.70
N SER A 511 -26.50 -11.96 10.35
CA SER A 511 -26.44 -11.73 11.80
C SER A 511 -26.77 -13.01 12.56
N ARG A 512 -25.93 -13.36 13.55
CA ARG A 512 -26.10 -14.51 14.45
C ARG A 512 -25.59 -14.17 15.83
N SER A 513 -26.13 -14.84 16.86
CA SER A 513 -25.58 -14.76 18.21
C SER A 513 -24.16 -15.33 18.25
N ILE A 514 -23.26 -14.71 19.02
CA ILE A 514 -21.81 -15.00 18.97
C ILE A 514 -21.25 -15.69 20.21
N ALA A 515 -22.12 -15.98 21.19
CA ALA A 515 -21.77 -16.65 22.43
C ALA A 515 -20.48 -16.09 23.06
N SER A 516 -19.58 -16.97 23.49
CA SER A 516 -18.33 -16.62 24.19
C SER A 516 -17.28 -15.87 23.36
N PHE A 517 -17.52 -15.49 22.09
CA PHE A 517 -16.65 -14.55 21.39
C PHE A 517 -16.59 -13.17 22.08
N VAL A 518 -17.65 -12.79 22.81
CA VAL A 518 -17.69 -11.59 23.65
C VAL A 518 -16.48 -11.51 24.59
N LYS A 519 -16.00 -12.64 25.14
CA LYS A 519 -14.87 -12.66 26.07
C LYS A 519 -13.56 -12.19 25.43
N VAL A 520 -13.42 -12.30 24.12
CA VAL A 520 -12.24 -11.80 23.38
C VAL A 520 -12.28 -10.28 23.30
N LEU A 521 -13.47 -9.70 23.09
CA LEU A 521 -13.69 -8.25 23.16
C LEU A 521 -13.44 -7.72 24.58
N VAL A 522 -13.94 -8.41 25.60
CA VAL A 522 -13.68 -8.07 27.01
C VAL A 522 -12.18 -8.10 27.30
N ALA A 523 -11.49 -9.17 26.90
CA ALA A 523 -10.04 -9.30 27.09
C ALA A 523 -9.24 -8.17 26.42
N ASN A 524 -9.64 -7.76 25.22
CA ASN A 524 -9.03 -6.64 24.54
C ASN A 524 -9.29 -5.31 25.26
N GLU A 525 -10.53 -5.06 25.66
CA GLU A 525 -10.90 -3.79 26.30
C GLU A 525 -10.25 -3.62 27.67
N VAL A 526 -10.22 -4.64 28.53
CA VAL A 526 -9.57 -4.55 29.85
C VAL A 526 -8.07 -4.24 29.73
N LEU A 527 -7.38 -4.79 28.72
CA LEU A 527 -5.98 -4.45 28.45
C LEU A 527 -5.84 -3.00 28.00
N ALA A 528 -6.74 -2.51 27.15
CA ALA A 528 -6.78 -1.10 26.76
C ALA A 528 -7.10 -0.16 27.93
N GLN A 529 -7.85 -0.63 28.93
CA GLN A 529 -8.10 0.09 30.19
C GLN A 529 -6.96 -0.05 31.21
N GLY A 530 -5.81 -0.64 30.82
CA GLY A 530 -4.61 -0.70 31.66
C GLY A 530 -4.56 -1.85 32.66
N LEU A 531 -5.24 -2.98 32.39
CA LEU A 531 -5.14 -4.17 33.22
C LEU A 531 -3.67 -4.63 33.36
N ASP A 532 -3.13 -4.50 34.57
CA ASP A 532 -1.80 -5.00 34.91
C ASP A 532 -1.86 -6.51 35.15
N LEU A 533 -1.25 -7.28 34.25
CA LEU A 533 -1.23 -8.75 34.27
C LEU A 533 -0.47 -9.34 35.46
N ASN A 534 0.42 -8.58 36.09
CA ASN A 534 1.22 -9.03 37.23
C ASN A 534 0.57 -8.74 38.59
N LYS A 535 -0.40 -7.83 38.64
CA LYS A 535 -1.21 -7.58 39.83
C LYS A 535 -2.20 -8.71 40.11
N THR A 536 -2.71 -8.72 41.33
CA THR A 536 -3.65 -9.72 41.82
C THR A 536 -5.04 -9.12 42.04
N THR A 537 -6.05 -9.95 41.80
CA THR A 537 -7.46 -9.69 42.13
C THR A 537 -7.90 -10.67 43.21
N VAL A 538 -8.60 -10.17 44.22
CA VAL A 538 -9.30 -11.00 45.21
C VAL A 538 -10.63 -11.44 44.62
N TYR A 539 -10.89 -12.73 44.55
CA TYR A 539 -12.13 -13.25 44.00
C TYR A 539 -13.26 -13.16 45.01
N GLU A 540 -14.31 -12.42 44.66
CA GLU A 540 -15.52 -12.23 45.47
C GLU A 540 -16.70 -12.95 44.82
N THR A 541 -17.17 -14.05 45.40
CA THR A 541 -18.24 -14.87 44.81
C THR A 541 -19.52 -14.04 44.59
N ALA A 542 -19.90 -13.22 45.58
CA ALA A 542 -21.10 -12.38 45.48
C ALA A 542 -21.05 -11.35 44.33
N LYS A 543 -19.85 -10.99 43.86
CA LYS A 543 -19.64 -9.96 42.85
C LYS A 543 -19.43 -10.54 41.45
N TYR A 544 -18.75 -11.69 41.36
CA TYR A 544 -18.28 -12.23 40.09
C TYR A 544 -19.01 -13.49 39.63
N ASN A 545 -19.81 -14.14 40.49
CA ASN A 545 -20.59 -15.29 40.07
C ASN A 545 -21.51 -14.97 38.89
N ASP A 546 -21.76 -15.96 38.05
CA ASP A 546 -22.56 -15.84 36.84
C ASP A 546 -23.20 -17.20 36.52
N ASP A 547 -24.15 -17.22 35.60
CA ASP A 547 -24.79 -18.45 35.14
C ASP A 547 -23.94 -19.16 34.06
N GLY A 548 -24.34 -20.36 33.67
CA GLY A 548 -23.71 -21.13 32.59
C GLY A 548 -22.34 -21.72 32.98
N TYR A 549 -21.36 -21.62 32.07
CA TYR A 549 -20.06 -22.28 32.24
C TYR A 549 -19.13 -21.47 33.16
N THR A 550 -19.04 -21.85 34.43
CA THR A 550 -18.23 -21.19 35.45
C THR A 550 -17.16 -22.11 36.05
N ILE A 551 -16.19 -21.50 36.74
CA ILE A 551 -15.17 -22.20 37.50
C ILE A 551 -15.33 -21.91 39.00
N SER A 552 -15.30 -22.95 39.82
CA SER A 552 -15.41 -22.82 41.28
C SER A 552 -14.11 -22.29 41.88
N ILE A 553 -14.07 -20.98 42.11
CA ILE A 553 -13.00 -20.28 42.85
C ILE A 553 -13.50 -19.97 44.26
N ALA A 554 -12.66 -20.23 45.26
CA ALA A 554 -13.01 -19.95 46.65
C ALA A 554 -13.15 -18.44 46.89
N ASN A 555 -14.16 -18.04 47.66
CA ASN A 555 -14.34 -16.64 48.06
C ASN A 555 -13.10 -16.16 48.86
N GLY A 556 -12.55 -15.00 48.50
CA GLY A 556 -11.32 -14.46 49.07
C GLY A 556 -10.02 -15.01 48.45
N ALA A 557 -10.08 -15.91 47.46
CA ALA A 557 -8.88 -16.38 46.78
C ALA A 557 -8.18 -15.24 46.04
N ILE A 558 -6.85 -15.22 46.07
CA ILE A 558 -6.02 -14.20 45.40
C ILE A 558 -5.48 -14.80 44.10
N LEU A 559 -5.81 -14.20 42.96
CA LEU A 559 -5.38 -14.67 41.64
C LEU A 559 -4.61 -13.58 40.91
N LYS A 560 -3.57 -13.93 40.16
CA LYS A 560 -2.95 -12.96 39.24
C LYS A 560 -3.89 -12.67 38.08
N ASN A 561 -3.93 -11.43 37.64
CA ASN A 561 -4.77 -11.01 36.52
C ASN A 561 -4.44 -11.77 35.23
N LYS A 562 -3.16 -12.13 35.01
CA LYS A 562 -2.80 -13.04 33.92
C LYS A 562 -3.49 -14.40 34.00
N ASP A 563 -3.66 -14.98 35.19
CA ASP A 563 -4.25 -16.30 35.36
C ASP A 563 -5.76 -16.26 35.14
N ILE A 564 -6.42 -15.20 35.62
CA ILE A 564 -7.83 -14.92 35.34
C ILE A 564 -8.05 -14.80 33.82
N LEU A 565 -7.24 -13.97 33.15
CA LEU A 565 -7.37 -13.73 31.71
C LEU A 565 -7.11 -15.00 30.87
N ASN A 566 -6.10 -15.80 31.24
CA ASN A 566 -5.82 -17.08 30.59
C ASN A 566 -6.98 -18.07 30.80
N ALA A 567 -7.43 -18.26 32.03
CA ALA A 567 -8.52 -19.18 32.34
C ALA A 567 -9.84 -18.76 31.67
N MET A 568 -10.12 -17.45 31.59
CA MET A 568 -11.28 -16.90 30.88
C MET A 568 -11.25 -17.24 29.37
N LEU A 569 -10.12 -17.04 28.68
CA LEU A 569 -10.06 -17.26 27.23
C LEU A 569 -9.93 -18.73 26.84
N ILE A 570 -9.13 -19.51 27.58
CA ILE A 570 -8.85 -20.93 27.32
C ILE A 570 -10.05 -21.80 27.74
N GLY A 571 -10.52 -21.60 28.98
CA GLY A 571 -11.63 -22.35 29.58
C GLY A 571 -13.01 -21.77 29.28
N SER A 572 -13.10 -20.53 28.81
CA SER A 572 -14.37 -19.85 28.49
C SER A 572 -15.28 -19.58 29.70
N TYR A 573 -14.72 -19.41 30.90
CA TYR A 573 -15.49 -19.25 32.13
C TYR A 573 -16.13 -17.87 32.30
N ASN A 574 -17.44 -17.83 32.57
CA ASN A 574 -18.25 -16.61 32.65
C ASN A 574 -17.88 -15.74 33.86
N ASN A 575 -17.79 -16.35 35.03
CA ASN A 575 -17.44 -15.65 36.27
C ASN A 575 -16.05 -14.98 36.24
N LEU A 576 -15.11 -15.53 35.46
CA LEU A 576 -13.80 -14.89 35.27
C LEU A 576 -13.86 -13.70 34.31
N SER A 577 -14.86 -13.61 33.43
CA SER A 577 -15.12 -12.39 32.65
C SER A 577 -15.47 -11.24 33.57
N ASN A 578 -16.42 -11.46 34.48
CA ASN A 578 -16.83 -10.48 35.49
C ASN A 578 -15.67 -10.07 36.40
N ALA A 579 -14.84 -11.04 36.82
CA ALA A 579 -13.64 -10.77 37.61
C ALA A 579 -12.63 -9.88 36.86
N THR A 580 -12.42 -10.13 35.57
CA THR A 580 -11.48 -9.34 34.74
C THR A 580 -11.97 -7.91 34.54
N VAL A 581 -13.28 -7.71 34.34
CA VAL A 581 -13.89 -6.37 34.26
C VAL A 581 -13.75 -5.63 35.60
N GLY A 582 -14.02 -6.33 36.71
CA GLY A 582 -13.84 -5.75 38.05
C GLY A 582 -12.39 -5.39 38.39
N ALA A 583 -11.41 -6.10 37.82
CA ALA A 583 -9.98 -5.85 38.05
C ALA A 583 -9.49 -4.50 37.50
N VAL A 584 -10.21 -3.93 36.52
CA VAL A 584 -9.95 -2.57 36.00
C VAL A 584 -10.89 -1.51 36.62
N GLY A 585 -11.63 -1.86 37.68
CA GLY A 585 -12.49 -0.94 38.40
C GLY A 585 -13.78 -0.55 37.66
N LEU A 586 -14.20 -1.34 36.67
CA LEU A 586 -15.43 -1.10 35.89
C LEU A 586 -16.55 -2.07 36.29
N THR A 587 -17.79 -1.67 36.03
CA THR A 587 -18.95 -2.57 36.02
C THR A 587 -19.12 -3.22 34.64
N ASN A 588 -19.83 -4.35 34.57
CA ASN A 588 -20.15 -4.99 33.28
C ASN A 588 -20.92 -4.06 32.34
N ALA A 589 -21.85 -3.26 32.86
CA ALA A 589 -22.58 -2.29 32.05
C ALA A 589 -21.66 -1.22 31.43
N GLN A 590 -20.70 -0.69 32.21
CA GLN A 590 -19.70 0.25 31.70
C GLN A 590 -18.78 -0.38 30.66
N MET A 591 -18.45 -1.67 30.84
CA MET A 591 -17.64 -2.42 29.89
C MET A 591 -18.37 -2.62 28.56
N VAL A 592 -19.65 -3.00 28.59
CA VAL A 592 -20.49 -3.15 27.38
C VAL A 592 -20.56 -1.83 26.59
N VAL A 593 -20.72 -0.70 27.27
CA VAL A 593 -20.71 0.63 26.61
C VAL A 593 -19.38 0.90 25.90
N LYS A 594 -18.24 0.64 26.57
CA LYS A 594 -16.91 0.84 25.99
C LYS A 594 -16.65 -0.06 24.80
N ILE A 595 -17.02 -1.34 24.88
CA ILE A 595 -16.83 -2.28 23.78
C ILE A 595 -17.70 -1.91 22.58
N ASN A 596 -18.98 -1.58 22.78
CA ASN A 596 -19.84 -1.17 21.66
C ASN A 596 -19.35 0.13 21.00
N ALA A 597 -18.79 1.07 21.76
CA ALA A 597 -18.13 2.24 21.20
C ALA A 597 -16.93 1.85 20.33
N ARG A 598 -16.07 0.94 20.84
CA ARG A 598 -14.92 0.44 20.07
C ARG A 598 -15.34 -0.32 18.81
N LEU A 599 -16.40 -1.11 18.86
CA LEU A 599 -16.92 -1.84 17.69
C LEU A 599 -17.35 -0.87 16.60
N LYS A 600 -18.01 0.24 16.98
CA LYS A 600 -18.34 1.32 16.05
C LYS A 600 -17.09 2.00 15.49
N ASP A 601 -16.08 2.27 16.31
CA ASP A 601 -14.80 2.86 15.86
C ASP A 601 -14.05 1.93 14.89
N TRP A 602 -14.22 0.62 15.03
CA TRP A 602 -13.68 -0.39 14.14
C TRP A 602 -14.54 -0.64 12.89
N GLY A 603 -15.71 0.02 12.77
CA GLY A 603 -16.65 -0.23 11.68
C GLY A 603 -17.30 -1.61 11.72
N ALA A 604 -17.31 -2.29 12.86
CA ALA A 604 -18.03 -3.54 13.05
C ALA A 604 -19.52 -3.23 13.33
N ASP A 605 -20.16 -2.54 12.38
CA ASP A 605 -21.46 -1.90 12.57
C ASP A 605 -22.61 -2.88 12.70
N LYS A 606 -22.41 -4.15 12.29
CA LYS A 606 -23.39 -5.23 12.45
C LYS A 606 -23.13 -6.04 13.72
N THR A 607 -22.21 -5.57 14.58
CA THR A 607 -21.87 -6.21 15.85
C THR A 607 -22.37 -5.38 17.02
N LYS A 608 -23.02 -6.07 17.95
CA LYS A 608 -23.44 -5.50 19.23
C LYS A 608 -23.27 -6.54 20.32
N ILE A 609 -22.75 -6.11 21.47
CA ILE A 609 -22.78 -6.91 22.69
C ILE A 609 -23.71 -6.30 23.73
N THR A 610 -24.30 -7.13 24.58
CA THR A 610 -25.26 -6.75 25.63
C THR A 610 -24.84 -7.23 27.01
N ASP A 611 -23.91 -8.18 27.10
CA ASP A 611 -23.26 -8.61 28.34
C ASP A 611 -21.74 -8.80 28.14
N THR A 612 -21.04 -9.29 29.17
CA THR A 612 -19.59 -9.57 29.13
C THR A 612 -19.27 -11.06 29.09
N SER A 613 -20.26 -11.94 29.25
CA SER A 613 -20.07 -13.39 29.29
C SER A 613 -20.39 -14.06 27.95
N GLY A 614 -21.26 -13.46 27.14
CA GLY A 614 -21.78 -14.04 25.91
C GLY A 614 -23.00 -14.95 26.12
N LEU A 615 -23.72 -14.80 27.23
CA LEU A 615 -24.93 -15.60 27.51
C LEU A 615 -26.16 -15.01 26.82
N ASP A 616 -26.27 -13.69 26.78
CA ASP A 616 -27.39 -13.00 26.18
C ASP A 616 -27.38 -13.20 24.65
N ALA A 617 -28.51 -13.68 24.11
CA ALA A 617 -28.71 -13.85 22.67
C ALA A 617 -28.61 -12.54 21.88
N GLY A 618 -28.77 -11.40 22.55
CA GLY A 618 -28.56 -10.05 22.01
C GLY A 618 -27.11 -9.72 21.66
N ASN A 619 -26.15 -10.55 22.07
CA ASN A 619 -24.77 -10.51 21.58
C ASN A 619 -24.71 -11.06 20.16
N VAL A 620 -24.78 -10.19 19.15
CA VAL A 620 -24.87 -10.56 17.74
C VAL A 620 -23.75 -9.98 16.91
N SER A 621 -23.38 -10.66 15.84
CA SER A 621 -22.43 -10.20 14.82
C SER A 621 -22.64 -10.95 13.51
N THR A 622 -21.82 -10.64 12.51
CA THR A 622 -21.71 -11.38 11.25
C THR A 622 -20.34 -12.07 11.16
N ALA A 623 -20.19 -13.07 10.29
CA ALA A 623 -18.86 -13.68 10.08
C ALA A 623 -17.84 -12.64 9.59
N ARG A 624 -18.31 -11.67 8.78
CA ARG A 624 -17.51 -10.57 8.25
C ARG A 624 -16.99 -9.63 9.34
N ASP A 625 -17.87 -9.14 10.21
CA ASP A 625 -17.48 -8.28 11.32
C ASP A 625 -16.57 -9.03 12.30
N LEU A 626 -16.86 -10.30 12.58
CA LEU A 626 -16.01 -11.12 13.45
C LEU A 626 -14.63 -11.33 12.84
N LEU A 627 -14.52 -11.54 11.53
CA LEU A 627 -13.24 -11.64 10.85
C LEU A 627 -12.41 -10.36 11.08
N LYS A 628 -13.03 -9.18 10.94
CA LYS A 628 -12.41 -7.89 11.24
C LYS A 628 -11.94 -7.80 12.69
N ILE A 629 -12.86 -8.02 13.62
CA ILE A 629 -12.64 -7.93 15.07
C ILE A 629 -11.48 -8.83 15.50
N PHE A 630 -11.52 -10.11 15.12
CA PHE A 630 -10.48 -11.05 15.48
C PHE A 630 -9.15 -10.72 14.81
N THR A 631 -9.14 -10.22 13.58
CA THR A 631 -7.91 -9.82 12.90
C THR A 631 -7.26 -8.62 13.61
N TYR A 632 -8.01 -7.57 13.93
CA TYR A 632 -7.50 -6.44 14.71
C TYR A 632 -6.94 -6.85 16.07
N ILE A 633 -7.70 -7.66 16.83
CA ILE A 633 -7.27 -8.07 18.17
C ILE A 633 -6.02 -8.95 18.09
N THR A 634 -6.00 -9.93 17.19
CA THR A 634 -4.88 -10.87 17.11
C THR A 634 -3.64 -10.21 16.52
N ASP A 635 -3.76 -9.26 15.59
CA ASP A 635 -2.63 -8.55 14.99
C ASP A 635 -1.97 -7.57 15.98
N GLN A 636 -2.79 -6.73 16.60
CA GLN A 636 -2.33 -5.66 17.48
C GLN A 636 -1.93 -6.15 18.89
N ASN A 637 -2.49 -7.28 19.34
CA ASN A 637 -2.27 -7.78 20.70
C ASN A 637 -1.63 -9.18 20.72
N THR A 638 -0.29 -9.19 20.64
CA THR A 638 0.51 -10.43 20.67
C THR A 638 0.30 -11.25 21.94
N SER A 639 -0.03 -10.60 23.07
CA SER A 639 -0.33 -11.29 24.34
C SER A 639 -1.64 -12.07 24.26
N LEU A 640 -2.71 -11.47 23.74
CA LEU A 640 -3.99 -12.15 23.54
C LEU A 640 -3.88 -13.27 22.51
N ARG A 641 -3.19 -13.02 21.39
CA ARG A 641 -2.90 -14.06 20.38
C ARG A 641 -2.17 -15.25 21.02
N THR A 642 -1.20 -14.99 21.89
CA THR A 642 -0.46 -16.04 22.61
C THR A 642 -1.35 -16.81 23.59
N ILE A 643 -2.20 -16.13 24.35
CA ILE A 643 -3.12 -16.78 25.30
C ILE A 643 -4.10 -17.70 24.56
N MET A 644 -4.71 -17.21 23.48
CA MET A 644 -5.63 -17.99 22.63
C MET A 644 -4.95 -19.15 21.89
N GLY A 645 -3.62 -19.16 21.80
CA GLY A 645 -2.83 -20.24 21.21
C GLY A 645 -2.43 -21.37 22.19
N LYS A 646 -2.72 -21.23 23.49
CA LYS A 646 -2.33 -22.21 24.50
C LYS A 646 -3.27 -23.41 24.55
N LYS A 647 -2.73 -24.63 24.55
CA LYS A 647 -3.53 -25.86 24.77
C LYS A 647 -4.06 -26.00 26.21
N ARG A 648 -3.31 -25.47 27.17
CA ARG A 648 -3.57 -25.59 28.61
C ARG A 648 -2.98 -24.40 29.37
N HIS A 649 -3.58 -24.07 30.51
CA HIS A 649 -3.02 -23.14 31.48
C HIS A 649 -3.23 -23.65 32.89
N ASP A 650 -2.15 -23.72 33.66
CA ASP A 650 -2.15 -24.15 35.05
C ASP A 650 -1.88 -22.95 35.97
N PHE A 651 -2.61 -22.85 37.07
CA PHE A 651 -2.41 -21.80 38.07
C PHE A 651 -2.82 -22.27 39.47
N TYR A 652 -2.38 -21.56 40.50
CA TYR A 652 -2.72 -21.84 41.89
C TYR A 652 -3.59 -20.72 42.47
N ALA A 653 -4.70 -21.08 43.10
CA ALA A 653 -5.58 -20.16 43.83
C ALA A 653 -6.20 -20.88 45.03
N GLY A 654 -5.42 -21.07 46.10
CA GLY A 654 -5.78 -21.89 47.27
C GLY A 654 -5.78 -23.41 47.02
N LYS A 655 -5.88 -23.81 45.74
CA LYS A 655 -5.61 -25.16 45.23
C LYS A 655 -5.09 -25.05 43.79
N GLN A 656 -4.55 -26.15 43.27
CA GLN A 656 -4.10 -26.22 41.87
C GLN A 656 -5.30 -26.28 40.91
N PHE A 657 -5.26 -25.45 39.87
CA PHE A 657 -6.19 -25.47 38.74
C PHE A 657 -5.46 -25.81 37.45
N SER A 658 -6.13 -26.56 36.59
CA SER A 658 -5.64 -26.98 35.28
C SER A 658 -6.73 -26.76 34.26
N ILE A 659 -6.55 -25.76 33.40
CA ILE A 659 -7.54 -25.36 32.40
C ILE A 659 -7.11 -25.91 31.05
N VAL A 660 -7.89 -26.81 30.49
CA VAL A 660 -7.69 -27.31 29.12
C VAL A 660 -8.47 -26.41 28.15
N HIS A 661 -7.90 -26.12 26.98
CA HIS A 661 -8.58 -25.32 26.00
C HIS A 661 -9.88 -25.99 25.56
N THR A 662 -10.95 -25.22 25.51
CA THR A 662 -12.27 -25.64 25.02
C THR A 662 -12.29 -26.08 23.55
N ASN A 663 -11.21 -25.86 22.80
CA ASN A 663 -11.03 -26.32 21.44
C ASN A 663 -10.24 -27.63 21.50
N SER A 664 -10.87 -28.73 21.14
CA SER A 664 -10.26 -30.07 21.19
C SER A 664 -9.57 -30.48 19.88
N MET A 665 -9.43 -29.57 18.90
CA MET A 665 -8.66 -29.81 17.68
C MET A 665 -7.16 -30.01 17.99
N SER A 666 -6.44 -30.69 17.08
CA SER A 666 -4.97 -30.68 17.14
C SER A 666 -4.44 -29.30 16.75
N PHE A 667 -3.72 -28.64 17.67
CA PHE A 667 -3.07 -27.36 17.38
C PHE A 667 -1.81 -27.52 16.53
N ASP A 668 -1.30 -28.74 16.38
CA ASP A 668 -0.15 -29.05 15.55
C ASP A 668 -0.52 -30.18 14.59
N ASN A 669 -1.29 -29.83 13.56
CA ASN A 669 -1.71 -30.73 12.52
C ASN A 669 -0.56 -30.97 11.51
N VAL A 670 -0.66 -32.01 10.68
CA VAL A 670 0.29 -32.25 9.58
C VAL A 670 0.26 -31.11 8.55
N ASP A 671 -0.91 -30.54 8.28
CA ASP A 671 -1.11 -29.52 7.23
C ASP A 671 -0.92 -28.08 7.76
N TYR A 672 -1.24 -27.83 9.03
CA TYR A 672 -1.25 -26.49 9.62
C TYR A 672 -0.94 -26.49 11.12
N LYS A 673 -0.59 -25.31 11.64
CA LYS A 673 -0.48 -25.03 13.07
C LYS A 673 -1.57 -24.04 13.48
N VAL A 674 -2.30 -24.32 14.56
CA VAL A 674 -3.23 -23.35 15.18
C VAL A 674 -2.41 -22.35 15.99
N ILE A 675 -2.50 -21.09 15.61
CA ILE A 675 -1.80 -19.97 16.25
C ILE A 675 -2.66 -19.36 17.35
N ALA A 676 -3.97 -19.21 17.11
CA ALA A 676 -4.92 -18.71 18.09
C ALA A 676 -6.32 -19.28 17.80
N THR A 677 -7.14 -19.48 18.83
CA THR A 677 -8.50 -19.96 18.66
C THR A 677 -9.42 -19.51 19.79
N LYS A 678 -10.72 -19.41 19.51
CA LYS A 678 -11.77 -19.24 20.52
C LYS A 678 -13.02 -20.02 20.11
N THR A 679 -13.66 -20.67 21.08
CA THR A 679 -14.94 -21.38 20.92
C THR A 679 -16.10 -20.58 21.53
N GLY A 680 -17.33 -20.92 21.18
CA GLY A 680 -18.52 -20.48 21.88
C GLY A 680 -19.70 -21.38 21.60
N PHE A 681 -20.65 -21.42 22.55
CA PHE A 681 -21.92 -22.12 22.39
C PHE A 681 -22.99 -21.50 23.31
N THR A 682 -24.16 -21.24 22.75
CA THR A 682 -25.47 -21.12 23.43
C THR A 682 -26.50 -21.80 22.53
N ASP A 683 -27.74 -21.99 23.01
CA ASP A 683 -28.79 -22.61 22.20
C ASP A 683 -29.12 -21.75 20.96
N GLU A 684 -29.04 -20.42 21.09
CA GLU A 684 -29.31 -19.44 20.03
C GLU A 684 -28.13 -19.29 19.05
N ALA A 685 -26.91 -19.23 19.57
CA ALA A 685 -25.71 -19.12 18.74
C ALA A 685 -25.37 -20.44 18.03
N GLN A 686 -25.78 -21.56 18.62
CA GLN A 686 -25.20 -22.89 18.37
C GLN A 686 -23.67 -22.82 18.48
N SER A 687 -22.92 -23.75 17.90
CA SER A 687 -21.46 -23.72 18.04
C SER A 687 -20.82 -22.68 17.10
N VAL A 688 -19.96 -21.84 17.67
CA VAL A 688 -19.13 -20.86 16.95
C VAL A 688 -17.64 -21.13 17.22
N LEU A 689 -16.79 -20.91 16.21
CA LEU A 689 -15.34 -21.13 16.32
C LEU A 689 -14.56 -20.12 15.48
N TYR A 690 -13.53 -19.55 16.10
CA TYR A 690 -12.48 -18.80 15.42
C TYR A 690 -11.18 -19.61 15.41
N LEU A 691 -10.49 -19.62 14.26
CA LEU A 691 -9.16 -20.17 14.10
C LEU A 691 -8.28 -19.16 13.37
N LEU A 692 -7.12 -18.88 13.93
CA LEU A 692 -5.97 -18.35 13.21
C LEU A 692 -4.99 -19.49 13.01
N ILE A 693 -4.70 -19.84 11.76
CA ILE A 693 -3.79 -20.95 11.43
C ILE A 693 -2.62 -20.46 10.60
N GLN A 694 -1.51 -21.18 10.69
CA GLN A 694 -0.39 -21.08 9.76
C GLN A 694 -0.32 -22.36 8.93
N SER A 695 -0.33 -22.25 7.60
CA SER A 695 -0.04 -23.37 6.69
C SER A 695 1.41 -23.81 6.89
N LYS A 696 1.63 -25.12 7.08
CA LYS A 696 2.99 -25.70 7.10
C LYS A 696 3.59 -25.84 5.70
N LYS A 697 2.77 -25.80 4.66
CA LYS A 697 3.19 -25.89 3.26
C LYS A 697 3.72 -24.55 2.74
N THR A 698 3.00 -23.46 3.02
CA THR A 698 3.30 -22.13 2.43
C THR A 698 3.79 -21.12 3.45
N ASN A 699 3.78 -21.45 4.74
CA ASN A 699 4.01 -20.53 5.87
C ASN A 699 3.02 -19.35 5.96
N LYS A 700 2.01 -19.27 5.09
CA LYS A 700 0.95 -18.24 5.11
C LYS A 700 -0.02 -18.44 6.26
N TRP A 701 -0.61 -17.34 6.72
CA TRP A 701 -1.56 -17.32 7.82
C TRP A 701 -2.98 -17.07 7.31
N TYR A 702 -3.95 -17.72 7.93
CA TYR A 702 -5.36 -17.62 7.55
C TYR A 702 -6.26 -17.48 8.78
N SER A 703 -7.22 -16.55 8.68
CA SER A 703 -8.31 -16.40 9.65
C SER A 703 -9.54 -17.16 9.17
N ILE A 704 -10.16 -17.93 10.06
CA ILE A 704 -11.36 -18.72 9.80
C ILE A 704 -12.37 -18.43 10.91
N VAL A 705 -13.59 -18.02 10.54
CA VAL A 705 -14.72 -17.89 11.47
C VAL A 705 -15.83 -18.82 10.98
N THR A 706 -16.35 -19.67 11.86
CA THR A 706 -17.51 -20.53 11.60
C THR A 706 -18.60 -20.23 12.60
N LEU A 707 -19.85 -20.06 12.13
CA LEU A 707 -20.98 -19.69 12.96
C LEU A 707 -22.16 -20.64 12.77
N GLY A 708 -22.75 -21.03 13.89
CA GLY A 708 -24.03 -21.70 13.91
C GLY A 708 -23.96 -23.19 13.61
N ASP A 709 -22.90 -23.91 13.97
CA ASP A 709 -22.91 -25.37 13.80
C ASP A 709 -23.92 -25.99 14.79
N PRO A 710 -25.03 -26.58 14.31
CA PRO A 710 -26.04 -27.18 15.19
C PRO A 710 -25.57 -28.49 15.80
N ASN A 711 -24.53 -29.14 15.24
CA ASN A 711 -24.04 -30.43 15.70
C ASN A 711 -22.92 -30.25 16.73
N TYR A 712 -23.30 -29.93 17.96
CA TYR A 712 -22.33 -29.71 19.04
C TYR A 712 -21.33 -30.87 19.22
N ALA A 713 -21.76 -32.12 19.06
CA ALA A 713 -20.88 -33.29 19.21
C ALA A 713 -19.74 -33.33 18.18
N ASN A 714 -20.00 -32.84 16.95
CA ASN A 714 -19.04 -32.86 15.84
C ASN A 714 -18.55 -31.48 15.42
N ARG A 715 -18.74 -30.47 16.26
CA ARG A 715 -18.52 -29.04 15.97
C ARG A 715 -17.13 -28.62 15.47
N PHE A 716 -16.13 -29.49 15.59
CA PHE A 716 -14.77 -29.24 15.15
C PHE A 716 -14.42 -29.91 13.82
N VAL A 717 -15.25 -30.85 13.34
CA VAL A 717 -14.94 -31.68 12.16
C VAL A 717 -14.89 -30.81 10.91
N GLU A 718 -15.92 -30.01 10.65
CA GLU A 718 -16.00 -29.20 9.43
C GLU A 718 -14.98 -28.04 9.47
N SER A 719 -14.80 -27.37 10.60
CA SER A 719 -13.77 -26.33 10.74
C SER A 719 -12.36 -26.88 10.56
N ALA A 720 -12.08 -28.11 10.99
CA ALA A 720 -10.80 -28.78 10.72
C ALA A 720 -10.60 -29.10 9.22
N GLN A 721 -11.68 -29.45 8.51
CA GLN A 721 -11.64 -29.67 7.07
C GLN A 721 -11.41 -28.36 6.30
N ILE A 722 -12.07 -27.27 6.70
CA ILE A 722 -11.84 -25.92 6.14
C ILE A 722 -10.38 -25.50 6.34
N ALA A 723 -9.85 -25.66 7.57
CA ALA A 723 -8.46 -25.36 7.90
C ALA A 723 -7.47 -26.17 7.06
N LYS A 724 -7.72 -27.47 6.89
CA LYS A 724 -6.91 -28.35 6.04
C LYS A 724 -6.97 -27.95 4.56
N TRP A 725 -8.15 -27.61 4.07
CA TRP A 725 -8.36 -27.20 2.68
C TRP A 725 -7.57 -25.94 2.36
N ILE A 726 -7.71 -24.88 3.18
CA ILE A 726 -7.02 -23.62 2.89
C ILE A 726 -5.50 -23.74 3.09
N ALA A 727 -5.04 -24.53 4.06
CA ALA A 727 -3.62 -24.73 4.29
C ALA A 727 -2.90 -25.42 3.12
N ASN A 728 -3.62 -26.17 2.28
CA ASN A 728 -3.08 -26.92 1.16
C ASN A 728 -3.26 -26.25 -0.21
N LYS A 729 -4.11 -25.22 -0.28
CA LYS A 729 -4.32 -24.39 -1.45
C LYS A 729 -3.06 -23.55 -1.74
#